data_AF-A0A672J8L7-F1
#
_entry.id   AF-A0A672J8L7-F1
#
_cell.length_a   1.000
_cell.length_b   1.000
_cell.length_c   1.000
_cell.angle_alpha   90.00
_cell.angle_beta   90.00
_cell.angle_gamma   90.00
#
_symmetry.space_group_name_H-M   'P 1'
#
loop_
_entity.id
_entity.type
_entity.pdbx_description
1 polymer ?
#
loop_
_entity_poly.entity_id
_entity_poly.type
_entity_poly.pdbx_seq_one_letter_code
_entity_poly.pdbx_strand_id
1 'polypeptide(L)'
;RVWPGPGIVLFPFFTSLDVTLQAISDTSVSFQVNTNGFVATTEPAGESTYHGKMPAKFGMIAALQGDLDTSDGVGKVFFRQDSSPAVLRRAADHINRAFPEDDEVDPTHAVVVTWVDVAAHEPEATGVGINKKRNTFQLVIASLETESYAIVLYARDGIQFTSTPVKSSKVILHAGFSKGLVRGFVFSSQGPYYRTTSDDEPSVQALAEETNSGLRGVWVYGIGTSPYFSNVAPGEVTDLPAETSQPQDTDARRLVHTNGQVEHTAFEVDAGQIEVQPVQYQPNNPEVCSQFADCRDYSAGYCCHCRPGFYGNGIQCVAEGKPQRMNGKVYGKVFVGNSPSPVEFTSNDLHSYVVVNDGRSYIAISDIPYTLGPSLQPLSALGGVIGWAFALEQPGFKNGFSIIGGEFTRQAEVTFLPGNEKLTIRQEFKGIDEHDHLAVSTTMEGRVPEVSPGSTVQIDPYSEIYQYSNNLITSSSTREYIVNSPDGSTETRTYQWRQTITFQSCQHSEALRDMKPTQMLRVDQVFVMYDANNELIRFAMTNKIGDINGQPEENPCFTGRHGCDTNAVCRPGQGNQFTCQCAAGFNGDGRSCYDIDECAENPQICGPHAICNNQPGTFRCECEDGYQFGNDGQTCVAADRAVDACEEGTHSCDIAERAQCSYTGGSSYICSCRAGYIGDGRNCQDVDECQPGRCHQNAICFNTQGSFTCQCRPGYSGDGFQCSSERTKTQCETHREGALGVAGPRGPRPPVGQYVPSCNENGEYEPMQCHGSTGHCWCVDRNGQEIPGTRSGPGNRPMCDGVSPPVGPRPRPDVDFLPPGTHLLFAQSGRIEHVPLEGHDMKKAGARTVLHLPEKVIIGVAYDCVEKMIYWTEITSPSISKASTQGGEPTAVIDSDLNSPEGIAIDHLGRTMFWTDSVKDNIEVASLDGSQRRVIIDSDLVNPRAIITDPPNGNLYWADWNRDAPKIETSHMDGSNRRVLVKDDLGLPNGLTYDSQSSLLCWADAGTHKVECMSPSRGDRSKVVEGIQYPFGMTSLGKNIYYTDWRRDAVVAVDRYSGKESDEFQPQKRTKLYGIATAYAVCPSGQNYCAVNNGGCTHLCLATPTGRSCKCPNNAAAVGCVERNGGY
;
A
#
# COMPACT_ATOMS: atom_id res chain seq x y z
N ARG A 1 18.78 18.50 -17.65
CA ARG A 1 19.66 19.00 -16.56
C ARG A 1 19.55 17.96 -15.45
N VAL A 2 20.67 17.40 -15.00
CA VAL A 2 20.71 16.41 -13.91
C VAL A 2 20.10 17.02 -12.63
N TRP A 3 19.41 16.21 -11.82
CA TRP A 3 18.73 16.72 -10.62
C TRP A 3 19.77 17.01 -9.51
N PRO A 4 19.91 18.26 -9.03
CA PRO A 4 20.92 18.63 -8.04
C PRO A 4 20.61 18.04 -6.65
N GLY A 5 21.64 17.87 -5.82
CA GLY A 5 21.54 17.42 -4.43
C GLY A 5 22.90 17.42 -3.72
N PRO A 6 22.95 17.39 -2.38
CA PRO A 6 24.19 17.28 -1.62
C PRO A 6 24.83 15.88 -1.81
N GLY A 7 26.17 15.83 -1.88
CA GLY A 7 26.89 14.64 -2.34
C GLY A 7 27.31 13.65 -1.24
N ILE A 8 27.00 12.37 -1.45
CA ILE A 8 27.58 11.22 -0.74
C ILE A 8 28.63 10.57 -1.65
N VAL A 9 29.81 10.22 -1.13
CA VAL A 9 30.90 9.58 -1.90
C VAL A 9 31.07 8.12 -1.46
N LEU A 10 31.15 7.21 -2.43
CA LEU A 10 31.40 5.78 -2.22
C LEU A 10 32.88 5.39 -2.30
N PHE A 11 33.22 4.20 -1.76
CA PHE A 11 33.78 3.02 -2.49
C PHE A 11 34.42 1.99 -1.53
N PRO A 12 34.47 0.67 -1.86
CA PRO A 12 34.75 0.11 -3.20
C PRO A 12 33.81 -0.97 -3.78
N PHE A 13 33.83 -1.05 -5.12
CA PHE A 13 33.22 -2.04 -6.04
C PHE A 13 31.70 -2.22 -6.01
N PHE A 14 31.08 -2.49 -4.86
CA PHE A 14 29.63 -2.57 -4.71
C PHE A 14 29.19 -1.84 -3.45
N THR A 15 28.02 -1.23 -3.48
CA THR A 15 27.37 -0.73 -2.25
C THR A 15 25.92 -1.15 -2.25
N SER A 16 25.51 -1.86 -1.20
CA SER A 16 24.10 -2.17 -0.97
C SER A 16 23.39 -0.89 -0.55
N LEU A 17 22.41 -0.49 -1.36
CA LEU A 17 21.38 0.45 -1.01
C LEU A 17 20.13 -0.37 -0.72
N ASP A 18 19.72 -0.44 0.55
CA ASP A 18 18.42 -0.99 0.89
C ASP A 18 17.36 0.05 0.50
N VAL A 19 16.61 -0.26 -0.55
CA VAL A 19 15.55 0.60 -1.07
C VAL A 19 14.21 0.07 -0.57
N THR A 20 13.43 0.94 0.04
CA THR A 20 12.00 0.71 0.21
C THR A 20 11.30 0.98 -1.12
N LEU A 21 11.22 -0.03 -1.99
CA LEU A 21 10.21 -0.03 -3.06
C LEU A 21 8.89 -0.43 -2.41
N GLN A 22 7.92 0.48 -2.34
CA GLN A 22 6.55 0.17 -1.91
C GLN A 22 5.83 -0.61 -3.01
N ALA A 23 6.19 -1.88 -3.16
CA ALA A 23 5.58 -2.78 -4.11
C ALA A 23 5.11 -4.02 -3.33
N ILE A 24 3.91 -3.90 -2.77
CA ILE A 24 3.29 -4.81 -1.79
C ILE A 24 3.94 -4.65 -0.38
N SER A 25 3.10 -4.66 0.64
CA SER A 25 3.47 -4.54 2.07
C SER A 25 4.53 -5.57 2.51
N ASP A 26 5.46 -5.12 3.36
CA ASP A 26 6.42 -5.93 4.14
C ASP A 26 7.58 -6.66 3.43
N THR A 27 8.10 -6.15 2.31
CA THR A 27 9.45 -6.56 1.84
C THR A 27 10.35 -5.40 1.41
N SER A 28 11.47 -5.20 2.10
CA SER A 28 12.57 -4.34 1.62
C SER A 28 13.37 -5.04 0.52
N VAL A 29 13.96 -4.26 -0.37
CA VAL A 29 14.69 -4.77 -1.54
C VAL A 29 16.09 -4.16 -1.58
N SER A 30 17.10 -4.98 -1.35
CA SER A 30 18.49 -4.57 -1.45
C SER A 30 18.90 -4.42 -2.92
N PHE A 31 19.22 -3.19 -3.34
CA PHE A 31 19.79 -2.90 -4.65
C PHE A 31 21.28 -2.56 -4.50
N GLN A 32 22.14 -3.34 -5.14
CA GLN A 32 23.57 -3.08 -5.17
C GLN A 32 23.92 -2.14 -6.33
N VAL A 33 24.35 -0.93 -6.01
CA VAL A 33 24.87 0.05 -6.98
C VAL A 33 26.31 -0.30 -7.32
N ASN A 34 26.64 -0.32 -8.62
CA ASN A 34 27.99 -0.65 -9.11
C ASN A 34 28.61 0.51 -9.93
N THR A 35 29.94 0.63 -9.91
CA THR A 35 30.70 1.61 -10.70
C THR A 35 30.49 1.47 -12.21
N ASN A 36 30.34 0.23 -12.69
CA ASN A 36 30.21 -0.18 -14.08
C ASN A 36 28.81 0.09 -14.68
N GLY A 37 28.09 1.11 -14.19
CA GLY A 37 26.89 1.67 -14.83
C GLY A 37 25.61 0.84 -14.68
N PHE A 38 25.46 0.05 -13.62
CA PHE A 38 24.26 -0.74 -13.36
C PHE A 38 23.92 -0.85 -11.87
N VAL A 39 22.69 -1.30 -11.61
CA VAL A 39 22.19 -1.67 -10.28
C VAL A 39 21.73 -3.13 -10.31
N ALA A 40 22.09 -3.92 -9.31
CA ALA A 40 21.76 -5.36 -9.22
C ALA A 40 20.87 -5.68 -8.02
N THR A 41 20.05 -6.72 -8.14
CA THR A 41 19.13 -7.22 -7.08
C THR A 41 19.76 -8.29 -6.18
N THR A 42 20.96 -8.75 -6.53
CA THR A 42 21.75 -9.79 -5.84
C THR A 42 23.23 -9.57 -6.15
N GLU A 43 24.12 -9.92 -5.23
CA GLU A 43 25.56 -9.71 -5.42
C GLU A 43 26.15 -10.51 -6.58
N PRO A 44 26.75 -9.85 -7.59
CA PRO A 44 27.41 -10.54 -8.70
C PRO A 44 28.71 -11.21 -8.25
N ALA A 45 28.88 -12.50 -8.54
CA ALA A 45 30.07 -13.28 -8.17
C ALA A 45 31.41 -12.83 -8.83
N GLY A 46 31.43 -11.72 -9.56
CA GLY A 46 32.62 -11.10 -10.15
C GLY A 46 32.44 -10.59 -11.58
N GLU A 47 33.26 -9.62 -12.00
CA GLU A 47 33.16 -8.88 -13.28
C GLU A 47 32.99 -9.76 -14.53
N SER A 48 33.71 -10.89 -14.58
CA SER A 48 33.64 -11.85 -15.70
C SER A 48 32.23 -12.43 -15.95
N THR A 49 31.30 -12.30 -14.99
CA THR A 49 29.92 -12.78 -15.09
C THR A 49 29.00 -11.83 -15.87
N TYR A 50 29.32 -10.53 -15.94
CA TYR A 50 28.47 -9.52 -16.60
C TYR A 50 29.18 -8.68 -17.68
N HIS A 51 30.51 -8.52 -17.67
CA HIS A 51 31.23 -7.74 -18.69
C HIS A 51 30.91 -8.22 -20.11
N GLY A 52 30.32 -7.33 -20.92
CA GLY A 52 29.94 -7.58 -22.33
C GLY A 52 28.87 -8.66 -22.53
N LYS A 53 27.97 -8.87 -21.54
CA LYS A 53 26.96 -9.93 -21.57
C LYS A 53 25.60 -9.42 -21.11
N MET A 54 24.80 -8.97 -22.07
CA MET A 54 23.37 -8.70 -21.87
C MET A 54 22.53 -9.78 -22.59
N PRO A 55 21.70 -10.56 -21.88
CA PRO A 55 21.38 -10.49 -20.45
C PRO A 55 22.44 -11.09 -19.51
N ALA A 56 22.60 -10.50 -18.33
CA ALA A 56 23.37 -11.11 -17.25
C ALA A 56 22.60 -12.24 -16.56
N LYS A 57 23.34 -13.12 -15.85
CA LYS A 57 22.83 -14.30 -15.14
C LYS A 57 22.20 -14.01 -13.77
N PHE A 58 22.16 -12.74 -13.36
CA PHE A 58 21.51 -12.22 -12.15
C PHE A 58 20.55 -11.08 -12.52
N GLY A 59 19.70 -10.67 -11.58
CA GLY A 59 18.73 -9.60 -11.81
C GLY A 59 19.38 -8.22 -11.78
N MET A 60 19.26 -7.41 -12.83
CA MET A 60 19.91 -6.09 -12.94
C MET A 60 19.14 -5.07 -13.80
N ILE A 61 19.36 -3.79 -13.48
CA ILE A 61 19.05 -2.61 -14.31
C ILE A 61 20.38 -2.05 -14.83
N ALA A 62 20.65 -2.23 -16.13
CA ALA A 62 21.78 -1.61 -16.82
C ALA A 62 21.38 -0.19 -17.26
N ALA A 63 21.89 0.83 -16.58
CA ALA A 63 21.71 2.23 -16.99
C ALA A 63 22.66 2.58 -18.14
N LEU A 64 23.95 2.22 -18.02
CA LEU A 64 24.91 2.22 -19.13
C LEU A 64 26.09 1.28 -18.78
N GLN A 65 25.88 -0.02 -18.94
CA GLN A 65 26.79 -1.05 -18.46
C GLN A 65 28.07 -1.16 -19.30
N GLY A 66 29.24 -1.09 -18.65
CA GLY A 66 30.56 -1.21 -19.28
C GLY A 66 31.71 -1.32 -18.27
N ASP A 67 32.95 -1.46 -18.72
CA ASP A 67 34.14 -1.41 -17.86
C ASP A 67 34.52 0.05 -17.56
N LEU A 68 33.98 0.60 -16.46
CA LEU A 68 34.00 2.03 -16.12
C LEU A 68 34.93 2.33 -14.93
N ASP A 69 35.71 3.39 -15.08
CA ASP A 69 36.77 3.80 -14.16
C ASP A 69 36.43 5.10 -13.43
N THR A 70 36.48 5.02 -12.10
CA THR A 70 36.37 6.15 -11.15
C THR A 70 37.63 6.31 -10.29
N SER A 71 38.68 5.52 -10.53
CA SER A 71 39.91 5.50 -9.71
C SER A 71 40.73 6.79 -9.83
N ASP A 72 40.54 7.56 -10.90
CA ASP A 72 41.18 8.87 -11.12
C ASP A 72 40.61 10.00 -10.25
N GLY A 73 39.57 9.74 -9.45
CA GLY A 73 38.96 10.69 -8.53
C GLY A 73 38.11 11.80 -9.18
N VAL A 74 38.06 11.83 -10.51
CA VAL A 74 37.20 12.74 -11.28
C VAL A 74 35.81 12.13 -11.45
N GLY A 75 35.75 10.87 -11.92
CA GLY A 75 34.50 10.13 -12.05
C GLY A 75 33.92 9.77 -10.68
N LYS A 76 32.62 9.98 -10.47
CA LYS A 76 31.93 9.77 -9.19
C LYS A 76 30.56 9.15 -9.38
N VAL A 77 30.18 8.28 -8.45
CA VAL A 77 28.82 7.71 -8.39
C VAL A 77 28.15 8.20 -7.10
N PHE A 78 27.01 8.86 -7.27
CA PHE A 78 26.17 9.36 -6.19
C PHE A 78 24.85 8.57 -6.19
N PHE A 79 24.33 8.24 -5.03
CA PHE A 79 22.99 7.68 -4.90
C PHE A 79 22.31 8.29 -3.67
N ARG A 80 20.98 8.35 -3.70
CA ARG A 80 20.14 8.73 -2.55
C ARG A 80 18.72 8.19 -2.73
N GLN A 81 18.05 7.94 -1.62
CA GLN A 81 16.58 7.93 -1.58
C GLN A 81 16.11 9.36 -1.29
N ASP A 82 15.06 9.80 -1.97
CA ASP A 82 14.61 11.18 -2.02
C ASP A 82 13.08 11.19 -2.12
N SER A 83 12.43 11.69 -1.08
CA SER A 83 10.98 11.89 -0.99
C SER A 83 10.61 13.37 -1.08
N SER A 84 11.52 14.23 -1.56
CA SER A 84 11.23 15.67 -1.64
C SER A 84 10.18 15.94 -2.74
N PRO A 85 9.13 16.77 -2.47
CA PRO A 85 8.08 17.02 -3.46
C PRO A 85 8.59 17.57 -4.80
N ALA A 86 9.72 18.28 -4.81
CA ALA A 86 10.35 18.81 -6.03
C ALA A 86 11.00 17.72 -6.92
N VAL A 87 11.34 16.57 -6.34
CA VAL A 87 11.91 15.40 -7.00
C VAL A 87 10.82 14.44 -7.42
N LEU A 88 9.86 14.17 -6.52
CA LEU A 88 8.69 13.32 -6.79
C LEU A 88 7.82 13.89 -7.91
N ARG A 89 7.46 15.18 -7.85
CA ARG A 89 6.72 15.87 -8.92
C ARG A 89 7.45 15.84 -10.26
N ARG A 90 8.78 15.92 -10.25
CA ARG A 90 9.57 15.81 -11.50
C ARG A 90 9.63 14.37 -12.01
N ALA A 91 9.58 13.36 -11.14
CA ALA A 91 9.40 11.97 -11.55
C ALA A 91 8.02 11.77 -12.20
N ALA A 92 6.95 12.26 -11.56
CA ALA A 92 5.59 12.29 -12.10
C ALA A 92 5.54 12.95 -13.49
N ASP A 93 6.07 14.18 -13.64
CA ASP A 93 6.15 14.91 -14.92
C ASP A 93 6.81 14.09 -16.06
N HIS A 94 7.74 13.20 -15.72
CA HIS A 94 8.41 12.32 -16.69
C HIS A 94 7.61 11.04 -16.98
N ILE A 95 6.93 10.46 -16.00
CA ILE A 95 6.12 9.24 -16.16
C ILE A 95 4.81 9.56 -16.89
N ASN A 96 4.06 10.56 -16.43
CA ASN A 96 2.78 11.00 -17.02
C ASN A 96 2.94 11.45 -18.49
N ARG A 97 4.13 11.94 -18.85
CA ARG A 97 4.48 12.26 -20.25
C ARG A 97 4.81 11.02 -21.09
N ALA A 98 5.34 9.96 -20.48
CA ALA A 98 5.70 8.72 -21.16
C ALA A 98 4.49 7.79 -21.36
N PHE A 99 3.50 7.86 -20.48
CA PHE A 99 2.28 7.06 -20.48
C PHE A 99 1.04 7.99 -20.44
N PRO A 100 0.69 8.66 -21.55
CA PRO A 100 -0.36 9.67 -21.57
C PRO A 100 -1.79 9.11 -21.58
N GLU A 101 -1.97 7.79 -21.73
CA GLU A 101 -3.29 7.12 -21.61
C GLU A 101 -3.53 6.50 -20.22
N ASP A 102 -2.53 6.52 -19.32
CA ASP A 102 -2.65 6.04 -17.94
C ASP A 102 -3.10 7.15 -16.97
N ASP A 103 -3.62 6.77 -15.79
CA ASP A 103 -4.00 7.70 -14.72
C ASP A 103 -2.76 8.47 -14.18
N GLU A 104 -2.93 9.75 -13.80
CA GLU A 104 -1.81 10.61 -13.38
C GLU A 104 -1.12 10.07 -12.11
N VAL A 105 0.16 9.72 -12.20
CA VAL A 105 0.92 9.12 -11.09
C VAL A 105 1.56 10.16 -10.18
N ASP A 106 1.52 9.90 -8.87
CA ASP A 106 2.31 10.63 -7.86
C ASP A 106 3.20 9.64 -7.08
N PRO A 107 4.50 9.55 -7.40
CA PRO A 107 5.41 8.64 -6.70
C PRO A 107 5.64 9.05 -5.24
N THR A 108 5.55 8.12 -4.30
CA THR A 108 5.78 8.38 -2.87
C THR A 108 7.28 8.49 -2.54
N HIS A 109 8.13 7.78 -3.28
CA HIS A 109 9.57 7.74 -3.07
C HIS A 109 10.33 7.63 -4.39
N ALA A 110 11.46 8.31 -4.52
CA ALA A 110 12.38 8.15 -5.64
C ALA A 110 13.79 7.76 -5.16
N VAL A 111 14.42 6.81 -5.84
CA VAL A 111 15.86 6.53 -5.70
C VAL A 111 16.61 7.09 -6.90
N VAL A 112 17.52 8.02 -6.65
CA VAL A 112 18.29 8.71 -7.69
C VAL A 112 19.73 8.22 -7.64
N VAL A 113 20.18 7.50 -8.67
CA VAL A 113 21.57 7.04 -8.85
C VAL A 113 22.19 7.78 -10.03
N THR A 114 23.37 8.36 -9.85
CA THR A 114 24.00 9.28 -10.82
C THR A 114 25.46 8.90 -11.01
N TRP A 115 25.84 8.51 -12.22
CA TRP A 115 27.23 8.33 -12.63
C TRP A 115 27.66 9.62 -13.33
N VAL A 116 28.56 10.36 -12.69
CA VAL A 116 29.06 11.66 -13.16
C VAL A 116 30.51 11.50 -13.61
N ASP A 117 30.81 11.96 -14.82
CA ASP A 117 32.15 12.07 -15.37
C ASP A 117 32.95 10.74 -15.35
N VAL A 118 32.26 9.62 -15.52
CA VAL A 118 32.87 8.27 -15.51
C VAL A 118 33.58 7.99 -16.82
N ALA A 119 34.82 7.50 -16.75
CA ALA A 119 35.64 7.18 -17.92
C ALA A 119 35.57 5.68 -18.24
N ALA A 120 36.06 5.28 -19.41
CA ALA A 120 36.38 3.88 -19.68
C ALA A 120 37.66 3.47 -18.90
N HIS A 121 37.69 2.24 -18.37
CA HIS A 121 38.91 1.65 -17.84
C HIS A 121 39.92 1.40 -18.98
N GLU A 122 41.19 1.76 -18.80
CA GLU A 122 42.25 1.55 -19.79
C GLU A 122 43.46 0.88 -19.11
N PRO A 123 43.99 -0.23 -19.64
CA PRO A 123 45.18 -0.88 -19.08
C PRO A 123 46.41 0.01 -19.27
N GLU A 124 47.18 0.22 -18.19
CA GLU A 124 48.24 1.23 -18.10
C GLU A 124 49.24 1.23 -19.29
N ALA A 125 49.16 2.26 -20.13
CA ALA A 125 50.15 2.56 -21.15
C ALA A 125 50.50 4.06 -21.17
N THR A 126 51.46 4.44 -20.31
CA THR A 126 52.33 5.61 -20.45
C THR A 126 51.69 6.99 -20.71
N GLY A 127 51.45 7.74 -19.62
CA GLY A 127 51.91 9.13 -19.54
C GLY A 127 50.94 10.27 -19.91
N VAL A 128 50.80 11.19 -18.94
CA VAL A 128 50.20 12.54 -19.05
C VAL A 128 48.67 12.56 -19.26
N GLY A 129 47.98 13.26 -18.37
CA GLY A 129 46.53 13.46 -18.46
C GLY A 129 46.13 14.29 -19.68
N ILE A 130 45.61 13.62 -20.70
CA ILE A 130 44.98 14.22 -21.88
C ILE A 130 43.52 13.76 -21.88
N ASN A 131 42.59 14.72 -21.80
CA ASN A 131 41.13 14.59 -21.86
C ASN A 131 40.57 13.18 -22.13
N LYS A 132 40.50 12.33 -21.09
CA LYS A 132 39.71 11.08 -21.14
C LYS A 132 38.28 11.44 -21.50
N LYS A 133 37.69 10.75 -22.48
CA LYS A 133 36.26 10.86 -22.77
C LYS A 133 35.46 10.30 -21.59
N ARG A 134 34.40 10.99 -21.18
CA ARG A 134 33.61 10.69 -19.99
C ARG A 134 32.13 10.73 -20.30
N ASN A 135 31.36 9.79 -19.75
CA ASN A 135 29.92 9.77 -19.86
C ASN A 135 29.30 10.23 -18.53
N THR A 136 28.17 10.94 -18.61
CA THR A 136 27.35 11.30 -17.44
C THR A 136 25.91 10.85 -17.68
N PHE A 137 25.37 10.06 -16.77
CA PHE A 137 24.02 9.47 -16.86
C PHE A 137 23.42 9.24 -15.47
N GLN A 138 22.09 9.23 -15.39
CA GLN A 138 21.33 9.12 -14.15
C GLN A 138 20.19 8.12 -14.31
N LEU A 139 19.99 7.26 -13.32
CA LEU A 139 18.85 6.36 -13.16
C LEU A 139 18.01 6.89 -11.98
N VAL A 140 16.71 7.06 -12.19
CA VAL A 140 15.74 7.34 -11.13
C VAL A 140 14.75 6.19 -11.08
N ILE A 141 14.62 5.54 -9.94
CA ILE A 141 13.57 4.53 -9.68
C ILE A 141 12.50 5.21 -8.84
N ALA A 142 11.36 5.54 -9.45
CA ALA A 142 10.22 6.16 -8.81
C ALA A 142 9.22 5.07 -8.39
N SER A 143 8.82 5.08 -7.12
CA SER A 143 7.90 4.08 -6.53
C SER A 143 6.58 4.76 -6.18
N LEU A 144 5.47 4.15 -6.60
CA LEU A 144 4.14 4.45 -6.08
C LEU A 144 3.86 3.48 -4.90
N GLU A 145 2.66 3.53 -4.32
CA GLU A 145 2.17 2.47 -3.42
C GLU A 145 1.98 1.10 -4.13
N THR A 146 1.93 1.11 -5.46
CA THR A 146 1.27 0.06 -6.25
C THR A 146 2.13 -0.53 -7.36
N GLU A 147 3.27 0.08 -7.67
CA GLU A 147 4.24 -0.32 -8.70
C GLU A 147 5.47 0.62 -8.70
N SER A 148 6.40 0.39 -9.62
CA SER A 148 7.59 1.24 -9.78
C SER A 148 7.95 1.48 -11.24
N TYR A 149 8.57 2.63 -11.50
CA TYR A 149 9.02 3.10 -12.80
C TYR A 149 10.53 3.41 -12.77
N ALA A 150 11.24 3.06 -13.84
CA ALA A 150 12.64 3.40 -14.05
C ALA A 150 12.77 4.49 -15.13
N ILE A 151 13.34 5.64 -14.76
CA ILE A 151 13.63 6.78 -15.62
C ILE A 151 15.15 6.84 -15.81
N VAL A 152 15.64 6.69 -17.04
CA VAL A 152 17.06 6.81 -17.40
C VAL A 152 17.28 8.11 -18.16
N LEU A 153 18.25 8.90 -17.70
CA LEU A 153 18.56 10.24 -18.20
C LEU A 153 20.01 10.28 -18.71
N TYR A 154 20.17 10.60 -19.99
CA TYR A 154 21.48 10.82 -20.61
C TYR A 154 21.74 12.32 -20.79
N ALA A 155 23.00 12.75 -20.66
CA ALA A 155 23.35 14.16 -20.70
C ALA A 155 23.25 14.76 -22.12
N ARG A 156 22.96 16.07 -22.21
CA ARG A 156 22.66 16.78 -23.49
C ARG A 156 23.88 16.98 -24.39
N ASP A 157 25.07 16.90 -23.81
CA ASP A 157 26.36 16.84 -24.48
C ASP A 157 26.65 15.47 -25.13
N GLY A 158 25.78 14.48 -24.88
CA GLY A 158 25.75 13.19 -25.56
C GLY A 158 26.71 12.16 -24.98
N ILE A 159 26.54 10.91 -25.41
CA ILE A 159 27.49 9.84 -25.12
C ILE A 159 28.83 10.16 -25.79
N GLN A 160 29.90 10.23 -25.00
CA GLN A 160 31.25 10.56 -25.48
C GLN A 160 32.00 9.32 -25.96
N PHE A 161 31.73 8.16 -25.35
CA PHE A 161 32.23 6.84 -25.77
C PHE A 161 31.15 5.77 -25.66
N THR A 162 31.09 4.89 -26.66
CA THR A 162 30.04 3.88 -26.85
C THR A 162 30.49 2.45 -26.45
N SER A 163 31.71 2.32 -25.93
CA SER A 163 32.38 1.03 -25.72
C SER A 163 33.53 1.12 -24.70
N THR A 164 33.89 0.00 -24.09
CA THR A 164 35.04 -0.11 -23.16
C THR A 164 36.00 -1.23 -23.60
N PRO A 165 37.33 -1.13 -23.33
CA PRO A 165 38.30 -2.14 -23.75
C PRO A 165 38.43 -3.26 -22.70
N VAL A 166 37.98 -4.47 -23.02
CA VAL A 166 38.10 -5.64 -22.13
C VAL A 166 39.20 -6.56 -22.67
N LYS A 167 40.32 -6.64 -21.94
CA LYS A 167 41.56 -7.37 -22.28
C LYS A 167 42.21 -6.95 -23.60
N SER A 168 41.67 -7.43 -24.72
CA SER A 168 42.20 -7.21 -26.08
C SER A 168 41.09 -7.01 -27.12
N SER A 169 39.84 -6.84 -26.67
CA SER A 169 38.65 -6.68 -27.50
C SER A 169 37.82 -5.48 -27.01
N LYS A 170 37.30 -4.69 -27.95
CA LYS A 170 36.37 -3.58 -27.70
C LYS A 170 34.97 -4.15 -27.43
N VAL A 171 34.37 -3.80 -26.29
CA VAL A 171 33.05 -4.26 -25.85
C VAL A 171 32.08 -3.08 -25.87
N ILE A 172 30.93 -3.23 -26.53
CA ILE A 172 29.89 -2.20 -26.63
C ILE A 172 29.19 -2.01 -25.28
N LEU A 173 28.77 -0.77 -24.96
CA LEU A 173 27.99 -0.48 -23.76
C LEU A 173 26.55 -0.97 -23.89
N HIS A 174 25.96 -1.47 -22.80
CA HIS A 174 24.58 -2.00 -22.83
C HIS A 174 23.65 -1.26 -21.86
N ALA A 175 22.43 -0.97 -22.32
CA ALA A 175 21.33 -0.49 -21.47
C ALA A 175 20.12 -1.42 -21.56
N GLY A 176 19.41 -1.63 -20.45
CA GLY A 176 18.24 -2.52 -20.36
C GLY A 176 18.11 -3.25 -19.02
N PHE A 177 17.34 -4.33 -18.99
CA PHE A 177 16.91 -5.04 -17.78
C PHE A 177 17.12 -6.55 -17.93
N SER A 178 17.53 -7.25 -16.87
CA SER A 178 17.61 -8.72 -16.84
C SER A 178 17.05 -9.27 -15.53
N LYS A 179 16.39 -10.43 -15.58
CA LYS A 179 15.92 -11.18 -14.40
C LYS A 179 16.92 -12.22 -13.88
N GLY A 180 17.96 -12.53 -14.64
CA GLY A 180 18.94 -13.57 -14.30
C GLY A 180 18.45 -15.01 -14.51
N LEU A 181 19.13 -15.99 -13.92
CA LEU A 181 18.83 -17.41 -14.10
C LEU A 181 17.64 -17.87 -13.24
N VAL A 182 16.67 -18.51 -13.89
CA VAL A 182 15.56 -19.24 -13.23
C VAL A 182 15.98 -20.70 -13.02
N ARG A 183 15.85 -21.20 -11.78
CA ARG A 183 16.15 -22.62 -11.45
C ARG A 183 14.93 -23.50 -11.74
N GLY A 184 15.10 -24.45 -12.65
CA GLY A 184 14.23 -25.63 -12.76
C GLY A 184 14.78 -26.81 -11.94
N PHE A 185 14.00 -27.88 -11.84
CA PHE A 185 14.26 -29.04 -10.96
C PHE A 185 15.55 -29.83 -11.29
N VAL A 186 16.14 -29.63 -12.48
CA VAL A 186 17.36 -30.32 -12.94
C VAL A 186 18.36 -29.37 -13.65
N PHE A 187 17.89 -28.28 -14.27
CA PHE A 187 18.71 -27.32 -15.01
C PHE A 187 18.26 -25.87 -14.73
N SER A 188 19.17 -24.91 -14.84
CA SER A 188 18.85 -23.47 -14.81
C SER A 188 18.86 -22.86 -16.22
N SER A 189 17.87 -22.00 -16.49
CA SER A 189 17.70 -21.30 -17.78
C SER A 189 17.70 -19.79 -17.58
N GLN A 190 18.07 -19.03 -18.61
CA GLN A 190 18.00 -17.57 -18.56
C GLN A 190 16.53 -17.11 -18.48
N GLY A 191 16.24 -16.23 -17.53
CA GLY A 191 14.93 -15.61 -17.38
C GLY A 191 14.71 -14.41 -18.31
N PRO A 192 13.49 -13.85 -18.30
CA PRO A 192 13.12 -12.62 -19.01
C PRO A 192 14.16 -11.50 -18.93
N TYR A 193 14.32 -10.77 -20.03
CA TYR A 193 15.19 -9.61 -20.14
C TYR A 193 14.67 -8.66 -21.23
N TYR A 194 15.05 -7.39 -21.14
CA TYR A 194 14.72 -6.33 -22.08
C TYR A 194 16.02 -5.58 -22.46
N ARG A 195 16.19 -5.23 -23.73
CA ARG A 195 17.37 -4.50 -24.23
C ARG A 195 16.96 -3.17 -24.83
N THR A 196 17.54 -2.07 -24.35
CA THR A 196 17.41 -0.75 -24.97
C THR A 196 18.46 -0.55 -26.08
N THR A 197 19.65 -1.14 -25.95
CA THR A 197 20.69 -1.09 -27.01
C THR A 197 21.00 -2.46 -27.62
N SER A 198 21.34 -2.45 -28.91
CA SER A 198 21.86 -3.59 -29.67
C SER A 198 23.40 -3.69 -29.53
N ASP A 199 24.03 -4.58 -30.29
CA ASP A 199 25.47 -4.89 -30.18
C ASP A 199 26.33 -4.00 -31.10
N ASP A 200 25.93 -2.73 -31.27
CA ASP A 200 26.53 -1.76 -32.19
C ASP A 200 26.62 -0.34 -31.58
N GLU A 201 27.63 0.42 -32.01
CA GLU A 201 27.90 1.77 -31.49
C GLU A 201 26.78 2.80 -31.77
N PRO A 202 26.12 2.83 -32.95
CA PRO A 202 24.99 3.72 -33.21
C PRO A 202 23.86 3.59 -32.19
N SER A 203 23.47 2.38 -31.79
CA SER A 203 22.41 2.17 -30.80
C SER A 203 22.72 2.78 -29.43
N VAL A 204 24.00 2.84 -29.05
CA VAL A 204 24.44 3.50 -27.80
C VAL A 204 24.45 5.01 -27.95
N GLN A 205 24.83 5.54 -29.12
CA GLN A 205 24.79 6.99 -29.38
C GLN A 205 23.34 7.53 -29.37
N ALA A 206 22.41 6.75 -29.94
CA ALA A 206 20.97 7.06 -29.99
C ALA A 206 20.35 7.30 -28.61
N LEU A 207 20.88 6.71 -27.53
CA LEU A 207 20.39 6.90 -26.16
C LEU A 207 20.30 8.38 -25.74
N ALA A 208 21.15 9.26 -26.27
CA ALA A 208 21.14 10.69 -25.97
C ALA A 208 20.33 11.55 -26.98
N GLU A 209 19.93 10.97 -28.11
CA GLU A 209 19.28 11.68 -29.22
C GLU A 209 17.79 11.30 -29.38
N GLU A 210 17.44 10.05 -29.07
CA GLU A 210 16.09 9.48 -29.08
C GLU A 210 15.43 9.54 -27.69
N THR A 211 14.20 9.03 -27.58
CA THR A 211 13.38 9.03 -26.36
C THR A 211 12.20 8.06 -26.51
N ASN A 212 11.60 7.67 -25.39
CA ASN A 212 10.26 7.09 -25.32
C ASN A 212 9.33 7.85 -24.33
N SER A 213 9.67 9.11 -24.04
CA SER A 213 8.92 10.02 -23.18
C SER A 213 8.78 11.44 -23.77
N GLY A 214 8.87 11.59 -25.10
CA GLY A 214 8.82 12.87 -25.80
C GLY A 214 9.89 13.89 -25.37
N LEU A 215 11.00 13.46 -24.77
CA LEU A 215 12.09 14.32 -24.28
C LEU A 215 13.46 13.73 -24.63
N ARG A 216 14.20 14.38 -25.53
CA ARG A 216 15.53 13.94 -26.01
C ARG A 216 16.45 13.52 -24.86
N GLY A 217 16.93 12.27 -24.92
CA GLY A 217 17.83 11.68 -23.92
C GLY A 217 17.16 11.19 -22.64
N VAL A 218 15.82 11.15 -22.60
CA VAL A 218 15.03 10.61 -21.48
C VAL A 218 14.34 9.33 -21.92
N TRP A 219 14.47 8.29 -21.10
CA TRP A 219 13.83 7.00 -21.30
C TRP A 219 13.09 6.57 -20.04
N VAL A 220 11.84 6.16 -20.16
CA VAL A 220 10.97 5.77 -19.04
C VAL A 220 10.43 4.37 -19.27
N TYR A 221 10.40 3.56 -18.20
CA TYR A 221 9.94 2.18 -18.23
C TYR A 221 9.12 1.86 -16.98
N GLY A 222 7.93 1.28 -17.13
CA GLY A 222 7.24 0.61 -16.02
C GLY A 222 7.93 -0.72 -15.71
N ILE A 223 8.32 -0.94 -14.45
CA ILE A 223 9.04 -2.16 -14.00
C ILE A 223 8.22 -3.06 -13.05
N GLY A 224 7.00 -2.64 -12.69
CA GLY A 224 5.96 -3.44 -12.03
C GLY A 224 6.08 -3.57 -10.50
N THR A 225 5.23 -4.42 -9.91
CA THR A 225 5.15 -4.68 -8.45
C THR A 225 6.21 -5.61 -7.88
N SER A 226 7.20 -6.02 -8.67
CA SER A 226 8.18 -6.99 -8.20
C SER A 226 9.59 -6.47 -8.39
N PRO A 227 10.45 -6.54 -7.35
CA PRO A 227 11.86 -6.22 -7.50
C PRO A 227 12.61 -7.15 -8.47
N TYR A 228 11.97 -8.25 -8.89
CA TYR A 228 12.54 -9.26 -9.77
C TYR A 228 12.08 -9.11 -11.24
N PHE A 229 11.68 -7.90 -11.67
CA PHE A 229 11.26 -7.55 -13.04
C PHE A 229 10.25 -8.56 -13.62
N SER A 230 8.97 -8.42 -13.27
CA SER A 230 7.91 -9.32 -13.75
C SER A 230 7.63 -9.12 -15.24
N ASN A 231 7.41 -7.87 -15.67
CA ASN A 231 7.35 -7.40 -17.05
C ASN A 231 7.93 -5.97 -17.09
N VAL A 232 8.61 -5.60 -18.18
CA VAL A 232 9.12 -4.23 -18.40
C VAL A 232 8.37 -3.62 -19.58
N ALA A 233 7.67 -2.50 -19.34
CA ALA A 233 6.92 -1.77 -20.36
C ALA A 233 7.64 -0.46 -20.70
N PRO A 234 8.06 -0.21 -21.94
CA PRO A 234 8.59 1.10 -22.35
C PRO A 234 7.46 2.13 -22.46
N GLY A 235 7.77 3.40 -22.17
CA GLY A 235 6.90 4.53 -22.51
C GLY A 235 6.56 4.59 -24.00
N GLU A 236 5.43 5.22 -24.31
CA GLU A 236 4.75 5.15 -25.61
C GLU A 236 5.10 6.35 -26.53
N VAL A 237 5.62 7.44 -25.96
CA VAL A 237 5.81 8.71 -26.68
C VAL A 237 7.22 8.79 -27.28
N THR A 238 7.38 8.30 -28.52
CA THR A 238 8.65 8.32 -29.25
C THR A 238 8.96 9.64 -29.97
N ASP A 239 7.94 10.46 -30.24
CA ASP A 239 8.09 11.68 -31.04
C ASP A 239 8.65 12.86 -30.24
N LEU A 240 9.66 13.53 -30.81
CA LEU A 240 10.18 14.79 -30.28
C LEU A 240 9.33 15.97 -30.78
N PRO A 241 8.96 16.94 -29.92
CA PRO A 241 8.23 18.12 -30.35
C PRO A 241 9.05 18.93 -31.37
N ALA A 242 8.42 19.30 -32.49
CA ALA A 242 9.06 20.02 -33.57
C ALA A 242 9.62 21.38 -33.09
N GLU A 243 10.90 21.65 -33.39
CA GLU A 243 11.56 22.91 -33.01
C GLU A 243 10.92 24.10 -33.75
N THR A 244 10.01 24.82 -33.07
CA THR A 244 9.51 26.10 -33.56
C THR A 244 10.63 27.13 -33.57
N SER A 245 11.10 27.48 -34.76
CA SER A 245 12.11 28.51 -35.00
C SER A 245 11.69 29.85 -34.38
N GLN A 246 12.47 30.37 -33.44
CA GLN A 246 12.31 31.75 -32.96
C GLN A 246 12.66 32.74 -34.08
N PRO A 247 11.78 33.72 -34.41
CA PRO A 247 12.18 34.85 -35.23
C PRO A 247 13.18 35.73 -34.50
N GLN A 248 14.18 36.22 -35.23
CA GLN A 248 15.08 37.27 -34.75
C GLN A 248 14.30 38.58 -34.56
N ASP A 249 14.58 39.31 -33.48
CA ASP A 249 14.44 40.77 -33.49
C ASP A 249 15.81 41.41 -33.24
N THR A 250 16.08 42.52 -33.92
CA THR A 250 17.42 43.03 -34.20
C THR A 250 17.55 44.53 -34.03
N ASP A 251 18.03 44.97 -32.86
CA ASP A 251 18.77 46.23 -32.62
C ASP A 251 19.17 46.23 -31.13
N ALA A 252 20.25 46.84 -30.62
CA ALA A 252 21.46 47.50 -31.10
C ALA A 252 22.39 47.63 -29.87
N ARG A 253 23.73 47.70 -29.89
CA ARG A 253 24.77 47.54 -30.92
C ARG A 253 26.10 47.29 -30.19
N ARG A 254 26.77 46.19 -30.55
CA ARG A 254 28.20 46.14 -30.92
C ARG A 254 29.24 46.89 -30.05
N LEU A 255 30.17 46.13 -29.49
CA LEU A 255 31.59 46.24 -29.85
C LEU A 255 32.30 44.89 -29.71
N VAL A 256 33.15 44.57 -30.69
CA VAL A 256 33.89 43.30 -30.81
C VAL A 256 35.37 43.62 -30.71
N HIS A 257 36.14 42.79 -30.01
CA HIS A 257 37.53 42.55 -30.39
C HIS A 257 37.96 41.11 -30.02
N THR A 258 38.69 40.48 -30.93
CA THR A 258 39.25 39.12 -30.80
C THR A 258 40.77 39.12 -31.02
N ASN A 259 41.42 38.06 -30.52
CA ASN A 259 42.76 37.51 -30.85
C ASN A 259 44.04 38.01 -30.11
N GLY A 260 44.84 37.04 -29.61
CA GLY A 260 46.25 37.17 -29.15
C GLY A 260 46.42 37.41 -27.63
N GLN A 261 46.76 36.47 -26.72
CA GLN A 261 47.86 35.49 -26.64
C GLN A 261 49.28 36.11 -26.81
N VAL A 262 50.27 35.99 -25.90
CA VAL A 262 50.42 35.47 -24.50
C VAL A 262 51.62 36.21 -23.86
N GLU A 263 51.64 36.47 -22.54
CA GLU A 263 52.91 36.68 -21.79
C GLU A 263 52.80 36.19 -20.33
N HIS A 264 53.89 35.67 -19.74
CA HIS A 264 53.95 34.98 -18.43
C HIS A 264 54.88 35.68 -17.43
N THR A 265 54.48 35.76 -16.15
CA THR A 265 55.39 35.90 -14.98
C THR A 265 54.78 35.26 -13.70
N ALA A 266 55.63 34.81 -12.77
CA ALA A 266 55.27 34.22 -11.46
C ALA A 266 55.05 35.30 -10.37
N PHE A 267 54.38 35.09 -9.23
CA PHE A 267 54.81 34.28 -8.05
C PHE A 267 53.71 34.13 -6.96
N GLU A 268 53.97 33.27 -5.96
CA GLU A 268 53.19 32.96 -4.74
C GLU A 268 53.33 34.02 -3.58
N VAL A 269 52.61 34.02 -2.43
CA VAL A 269 51.59 33.12 -1.80
C VAL A 269 50.62 33.90 -0.85
N ASP A 270 49.44 33.30 -0.60
CA ASP A 270 48.61 33.24 0.64
C ASP A 270 47.83 34.45 1.25
N ALA A 271 46.68 34.07 1.86
CA ALA A 271 45.84 34.68 2.90
C ALA A 271 45.06 36.02 2.70
N GLY A 272 43.72 35.95 2.83
CA GLY A 272 42.97 37.03 3.53
C GLY A 272 41.53 37.39 3.07
N GLN A 273 40.55 36.95 3.87
CA GLN A 273 39.24 37.57 4.17
C GLN A 273 38.09 37.67 3.13
N ILE A 274 36.94 37.15 3.60
CA ILE A 274 35.57 37.35 3.13
C ILE A 274 34.98 38.55 3.91
N GLU A 275 34.21 39.42 3.25
CA GLU A 275 33.23 40.28 3.92
C GLU A 275 31.85 40.18 3.26
N VAL A 276 30.83 40.06 4.11
CA VAL A 276 29.39 39.98 3.79
C VAL A 276 28.70 41.06 4.63
N GLN A 277 27.79 41.85 4.04
CA GLN A 277 26.63 42.52 4.68
C GLN A 277 25.99 43.54 3.69
N PRO A 278 24.74 44.01 3.91
CA PRO A 278 23.54 43.23 4.19
C PRO A 278 22.30 43.67 3.37
N VAL A 279 21.29 42.81 3.25
CA VAL A 279 19.89 43.27 3.13
C VAL A 279 19.08 42.58 4.22
N GLN A 280 18.17 43.33 4.84
CA GLN A 280 17.69 43.07 6.19
C GLN A 280 16.70 41.90 6.26
N TYR A 281 16.96 40.98 7.18
CA TYR A 281 15.94 40.09 7.73
C TYR A 281 14.92 40.91 8.51
N GLN A 282 13.62 40.63 8.34
CA GLN A 282 12.65 40.83 9.41
C GLN A 282 12.37 39.47 10.06
N PRO A 283 12.24 39.41 11.40
CA PRO A 283 12.18 38.15 12.11
C PRO A 283 10.76 37.56 12.08
N ASN A 284 10.64 36.34 11.56
CA ASN A 284 9.70 35.29 11.97
C ASN A 284 9.83 34.11 10.98
N ASN A 285 10.69 33.14 11.27
CA ASN A 285 10.56 31.79 10.71
C ASN A 285 10.76 30.79 11.87
N PRO A 286 9.70 30.09 12.34
CA PRO A 286 9.77 29.23 13.53
C PRO A 286 10.39 27.83 13.27
N GLU A 287 10.75 27.51 12.03
CA GLU A 287 10.98 26.13 11.53
C GLU A 287 12.29 25.42 11.95
N VAL A 288 13.05 25.89 12.96
CA VAL A 288 14.32 25.23 13.35
C VAL A 288 14.40 24.83 14.83
N CYS A 289 13.38 25.15 15.61
CA CYS A 289 13.23 24.63 16.98
C CYS A 289 11.99 23.73 17.04
N SER A 290 11.94 22.82 18.01
CA SER A 290 10.69 22.08 18.29
C SER A 290 9.54 23.05 18.55
N GLN A 291 8.32 22.70 18.16
CA GLN A 291 7.10 23.44 18.54
C GLN A 291 6.95 23.65 20.06
N PHE A 292 7.58 22.77 20.86
CA PHE A 292 7.64 22.83 22.32
C PHE A 292 8.93 23.50 22.85
N ALA A 293 9.63 24.29 22.03
CA ALA A 293 10.86 24.99 22.39
C ALA A 293 10.82 26.49 22.07
N ASP A 294 11.61 27.25 22.82
CA ASP A 294 11.84 28.67 22.61
C ASP A 294 13.24 28.90 22.03
N CYS A 295 13.30 29.71 20.97
CA CYS A 295 14.53 30.10 20.31
C CYS A 295 15.19 31.28 21.06
N ARG A 296 16.49 31.18 21.37
CA ARG A 296 17.30 32.29 21.90
C ARG A 296 18.43 32.63 20.94
N ASP A 297 18.52 33.90 20.58
CA ASP A 297 19.57 34.42 19.71
C ASP A 297 20.85 34.74 20.49
N TYR A 298 21.99 34.28 19.97
CA TYR A 298 23.32 34.61 20.47
C TYR A 298 24.18 35.18 19.33
N SER A 299 25.32 35.79 19.68
CA SER A 299 26.14 36.58 18.75
C SER A 299 26.82 35.80 17.60
N ALA A 300 26.75 34.46 17.57
CA ALA A 300 27.18 33.66 16.43
C ALA A 300 26.19 32.54 16.04
N GLY A 301 24.91 32.68 16.41
CA GLY A 301 23.83 31.75 16.05
C GLY A 301 22.74 31.68 17.13
N TYR A 302 21.62 31.03 16.83
CA TYR A 302 20.54 30.80 17.79
C TYR A 302 20.62 29.39 18.42
N CYS A 303 20.08 29.21 19.63
CA CYS A 303 19.89 27.91 20.25
C CYS A 303 18.45 27.74 20.76
N CYS A 304 17.89 26.56 20.53
CA CYS A 304 16.58 26.15 21.01
C CYS A 304 16.63 25.64 22.46
N HIS A 305 15.57 25.87 23.24
CA HIS A 305 15.43 25.39 24.61
C HIS A 305 14.01 24.89 24.86
N CYS A 306 13.82 23.65 25.32
CA CYS A 306 12.48 23.12 25.58
C CYS A 306 11.73 23.95 26.63
N ARG A 307 10.42 24.12 26.43
CA ARG A 307 9.50 24.80 27.35
C ARG A 307 9.28 23.97 28.63
N PRO A 308 8.90 24.60 29.75
CA PRO A 308 8.60 23.88 31.00
C PRO A 308 7.56 22.76 30.77
N GLY A 309 7.85 21.55 31.28
CA GLY A 309 7.04 20.35 31.01
C GLY A 309 7.54 19.48 29.85
N PHE A 310 8.56 19.93 29.11
CA PHE A 310 9.24 19.18 28.06
C PHE A 310 10.76 19.19 28.28
N TYR A 311 11.43 18.10 27.90
CA TYR A 311 12.88 17.96 28.00
C TYR A 311 13.50 17.41 26.71
N GLY A 312 14.80 17.66 26.52
CA GLY A 312 15.55 17.34 25.30
C GLY A 312 16.56 18.42 24.95
N ASN A 313 17.08 18.40 23.71
CA ASN A 313 18.12 19.33 23.23
C ASN A 313 17.56 20.65 22.66
N GLY A 314 16.24 20.86 22.69
CA GLY A 314 15.56 22.05 22.14
C GLY A 314 15.15 21.91 20.66
N ILE A 315 15.87 21.13 19.87
CA ILE A 315 15.48 20.77 18.49
C ILE A 315 14.46 19.62 18.57
N GLN A 316 14.71 18.66 19.46
CA GLN A 316 13.80 17.58 19.85
C GLN A 316 13.44 17.77 21.32
N CYS A 317 12.14 17.87 21.60
CA CYS A 317 11.58 18.07 22.94
C CYS A 317 10.42 17.09 23.13
N VAL A 318 10.50 16.25 24.18
CA VAL A 318 9.44 15.30 24.54
C VAL A 318 8.84 15.65 25.88
N ALA A 319 7.56 15.34 26.08
CA ALA A 319 6.86 15.63 27.33
C ALA A 319 7.49 14.88 28.52
N GLU A 320 7.66 15.57 29.64
CA GLU A 320 8.14 14.97 30.89
C GLU A 320 7.22 13.80 31.29
N GLY A 321 7.83 12.64 31.58
CA GLY A 321 7.13 11.45 32.05
C GLY A 321 6.49 10.57 30.96
N LYS A 322 6.35 11.02 29.71
CA LYS A 322 5.84 10.17 28.60
C LYS A 322 6.79 8.98 28.36
N PRO A 323 6.32 7.72 28.41
CA PRO A 323 7.16 6.56 28.10
C PRO A 323 7.68 6.62 26.65
N GLN A 324 8.96 6.29 26.47
CA GLN A 324 9.62 6.41 25.17
C GLN A 324 9.74 5.04 24.50
N ARG A 325 9.44 5.01 23.19
CA ARG A 325 9.57 3.81 22.35
C ARG A 325 10.72 4.01 21.38
N MET A 326 11.38 2.92 21.03
CA MET A 326 12.48 2.94 20.07
C MET A 326 12.46 1.68 19.22
N ASN A 327 12.50 1.86 17.91
CA ASN A 327 12.50 0.80 16.91
C ASN A 327 13.83 0.84 16.15
N GLY A 328 14.30 -0.34 15.73
CA GLY A 328 15.57 -0.41 15.03
C GLY A 328 15.89 -1.78 14.47
N LYS A 329 16.97 -1.82 13.68
CA LYS A 329 17.49 -3.05 13.09
C LYS A 329 18.89 -3.34 13.60
N VAL A 330 19.17 -4.63 13.79
CA VAL A 330 20.47 -5.15 14.24
C VAL A 330 21.08 -5.99 13.13
N TYR A 331 22.28 -5.60 12.74
CA TYR A 331 23.10 -6.21 11.72
C TYR A 331 24.36 -6.75 12.39
N GLY A 332 24.90 -7.88 11.93
CA GLY A 332 26.21 -8.27 12.40
C GLY A 332 26.80 -9.55 11.83
N LYS A 333 28.10 -9.66 12.05
CA LYS A 333 28.97 -10.75 11.63
C LYS A 333 29.83 -11.13 12.84
N VAL A 334 29.33 -12.10 13.62
CA VAL A 334 29.88 -12.42 14.94
C VAL A 334 30.40 -13.85 14.96
N PHE A 335 31.70 -14.00 15.24
CA PHE A 335 32.31 -15.31 15.47
C PHE A 335 32.11 -15.72 16.94
N VAL A 336 31.61 -16.94 17.17
CA VAL A 336 31.46 -17.51 18.51
C VAL A 336 32.64 -18.42 18.83
N GLY A 337 33.31 -18.18 19.96
CA GLY A 337 34.46 -18.98 20.43
C GLY A 337 35.55 -19.08 19.36
N ASN A 338 36.02 -20.30 19.10
CA ASN A 338 37.00 -20.60 18.05
C ASN A 338 36.36 -21.00 16.70
N SER A 339 35.07 -20.73 16.49
CA SER A 339 34.40 -21.07 15.22
C SER A 339 35.12 -20.43 14.02
N PRO A 340 35.38 -21.19 12.94
CA PRO A 340 35.94 -20.67 11.69
C PRO A 340 34.91 -19.91 10.85
N SER A 341 33.62 -20.18 11.05
CA SER A 341 32.50 -19.50 10.38
C SER A 341 31.81 -18.52 11.35
N PRO A 342 31.54 -17.28 10.93
CA PRO A 342 30.74 -16.34 11.72
C PRO A 342 29.26 -16.71 11.64
N VAL A 343 28.50 -16.30 12.66
CA VAL A 343 27.04 -16.18 12.58
C VAL A 343 26.74 -14.80 12.01
N GLU A 344 26.06 -14.77 10.87
CA GLU A 344 25.65 -13.55 10.18
C GLU A 344 24.15 -13.36 10.32
N PHE A 345 23.73 -12.14 10.62
CA PHE A 345 22.34 -11.74 10.80
C PHE A 345 22.16 -10.31 10.27
N THR A 346 21.15 -10.10 9.43
CA THR A 346 21.15 -8.97 8.46
C THR A 346 19.92 -8.07 8.54
N SER A 347 18.93 -8.33 9.39
CA SER A 347 17.79 -7.41 9.60
C SER A 347 16.99 -7.71 10.87
N ASN A 348 17.68 -8.10 11.95
CA ASN A 348 17.02 -8.54 13.18
C ASN A 348 16.33 -7.36 13.87
N ASP A 349 15.08 -7.54 14.26
CA ASP A 349 14.30 -6.47 14.88
C ASP A 349 14.73 -6.18 16.32
N LEU A 350 15.07 -4.93 16.59
CA LEU A 350 15.28 -4.39 17.93
C LEU A 350 14.11 -3.49 18.29
N HIS A 351 13.40 -3.86 19.35
CA HIS A 351 12.34 -3.07 19.94
C HIS A 351 12.73 -2.72 21.38
N SER A 352 12.46 -1.47 21.77
CA SER A 352 12.77 -0.99 23.12
C SER A 352 11.66 -0.10 23.67
N TYR A 353 11.42 -0.24 24.97
CA TYR A 353 10.43 0.51 25.73
C TYR A 353 11.09 1.06 27.00
N VAL A 354 10.89 2.34 27.27
CA VAL A 354 11.55 3.05 28.38
C VAL A 354 10.55 3.81 29.24
N VAL A 355 10.53 3.50 30.53
CA VAL A 355 9.76 4.21 31.56
C VAL A 355 10.68 5.24 32.21
N VAL A 356 10.65 6.46 31.68
CA VAL A 356 11.60 7.54 32.01
C VAL A 356 11.59 7.87 33.52
N ASN A 357 10.40 7.97 34.14
CA ASN A 357 10.25 8.29 35.57
C ASN A 357 10.95 7.27 36.50
N ASP A 358 11.07 6.01 36.09
CA ASP A 358 11.74 4.97 36.88
C ASP A 358 13.21 4.75 36.46
N GLY A 359 13.66 5.37 35.36
CA GLY A 359 14.92 5.05 34.69
C GLY A 359 14.98 3.63 34.11
N ARG A 360 13.84 2.95 33.95
CA ARG A 360 13.74 1.55 33.53
C ARG A 360 13.68 1.44 32.00
N SER A 361 14.63 0.72 31.40
CA SER A 361 14.60 0.39 29.97
C SER A 361 14.53 -1.12 29.74
N TYR A 362 13.72 -1.51 28.76
CA TYR A 362 13.52 -2.88 28.30
C TYR A 362 13.86 -2.94 26.81
N ILE A 363 14.73 -3.86 26.43
CA ILE A 363 15.20 -4.06 25.06
C ILE A 363 14.98 -5.52 24.68
N ALA A 364 14.42 -5.76 23.51
CA ALA A 364 14.22 -7.07 22.92
C ALA A 364 14.84 -7.09 21.51
N ILE A 365 15.56 -8.18 21.17
CA ILE A 365 16.11 -8.40 19.82
C ILE A 365 15.68 -9.78 19.32
N SER A 366 14.93 -9.81 18.22
CA SER A 366 14.38 -11.01 17.60
C SER A 366 15.36 -11.74 16.68
N ASP A 367 15.00 -12.96 16.28
CA ASP A 367 15.68 -13.78 15.26
C ASP A 367 17.18 -14.05 15.55
N ILE A 368 17.58 -14.00 16.82
CA ILE A 368 18.94 -14.27 17.27
C ILE A 368 19.13 -15.79 17.35
N PRO A 369 19.97 -16.41 16.48
CA PRO A 369 20.05 -17.87 16.39
C PRO A 369 20.56 -18.51 17.68
N TYR A 370 20.11 -19.74 17.96
CA TYR A 370 20.47 -20.47 19.19
C TYR A 370 21.98 -20.66 19.39
N THR A 371 22.77 -20.64 18.32
CA THR A 371 24.24 -20.73 18.35
C THR A 371 24.92 -19.46 18.84
N LEU A 372 24.23 -18.31 18.80
CA LEU A 372 24.75 -16.99 19.15
C LEU A 372 24.10 -16.42 20.42
N GLY A 373 22.80 -16.64 20.61
CA GLY A 373 22.00 -16.08 21.71
C GLY A 373 22.63 -16.18 23.11
N PRO A 374 23.07 -17.36 23.58
CA PRO A 374 23.74 -17.50 24.89
C PRO A 374 25.01 -16.65 25.01
N SER A 375 25.77 -16.50 23.92
CA SER A 375 27.04 -15.77 23.89
C SER A 375 26.85 -14.25 23.78
N LEU A 376 25.65 -13.77 23.44
CA LEU A 376 25.29 -12.34 23.48
C LEU A 376 24.72 -11.88 24.84
N GLN A 377 24.33 -12.79 25.74
CA GLN A 377 23.79 -12.41 27.06
C GLN A 377 24.71 -11.49 27.90
N PRO A 378 26.06 -11.61 27.88
CA PRO A 378 26.94 -10.68 28.62
C PRO A 378 26.88 -9.22 28.13
N LEU A 379 26.34 -8.97 26.93
CA LEU A 379 26.38 -7.68 26.23
C LEU A 379 25.16 -6.79 26.53
N SER A 380 24.78 -6.67 27.80
CA SER A 380 23.76 -5.69 28.24
C SER A 380 24.07 -4.25 27.79
N ALA A 381 25.34 -3.94 27.51
CA ALA A 381 25.79 -2.68 26.92
C ALA A 381 25.15 -2.35 25.55
N LEU A 382 24.55 -3.30 24.83
CA LEU A 382 23.74 -3.05 23.63
C LEU A 382 22.54 -2.13 23.94
N GLY A 383 21.86 -2.36 25.06
CA GLY A 383 20.79 -1.48 25.58
C GLY A 383 21.31 -0.31 26.43
N GLY A 384 22.56 -0.38 26.89
CA GLY A 384 23.11 0.57 27.87
C GLY A 384 23.17 2.04 27.43
N VAL A 385 23.25 2.33 26.11
CA VAL A 385 23.17 3.71 25.61
C VAL A 385 21.76 4.28 25.68
N ILE A 386 20.74 3.44 25.52
CA ILE A 386 19.32 3.81 25.67
C ILE A 386 19.04 4.09 27.14
N GLY A 387 19.57 3.23 28.02
CA GLY A 387 19.54 3.41 29.47
C GLY A 387 20.25 4.69 29.93
N TRP A 388 21.33 5.11 29.25
CA TRP A 388 22.00 6.40 29.48
C TRP A 388 21.21 7.59 28.92
N ALA A 389 20.64 7.46 27.72
CA ALA A 389 19.86 8.51 27.07
C ALA A 389 18.66 8.94 27.93
N PHE A 390 17.99 7.99 28.55
CA PHE A 390 16.80 8.20 29.39
C PHE A 390 17.02 7.83 30.86
N ALA A 391 18.26 7.98 31.36
CA ALA A 391 18.58 7.73 32.76
C ALA A 391 17.78 8.68 33.67
N LEU A 392 17.41 8.19 34.85
CA LEU A 392 16.76 8.99 35.87
C LEU A 392 17.75 10.02 36.45
N GLU A 393 17.44 11.30 36.28
CA GLU A 393 18.30 12.43 36.64
C GLU A 393 18.34 12.66 38.16
N GLN A 394 19.56 12.68 38.74
CA GLN A 394 19.78 13.18 40.10
C GLN A 394 19.91 14.72 40.10
N PRO A 395 19.62 15.44 41.20
CA PRO A 395 19.69 16.89 41.26
C PRO A 395 21.03 17.49 40.79
N GLY A 396 20.97 18.33 39.75
CA GLY A 396 22.15 18.97 39.15
C GLY A 396 22.93 18.12 38.15
N PHE A 397 22.32 17.03 37.64
CA PHE A 397 22.86 16.15 36.60
C PHE A 397 21.82 15.99 35.48
N LYS A 398 22.27 15.65 34.27
CA LYS A 398 21.41 15.48 33.08
C LYS A 398 21.67 14.15 32.37
N ASN A 399 20.63 13.53 31.85
CA ASN A 399 20.71 12.32 31.05
C ASN A 399 21.11 12.62 29.59
N GLY A 400 21.38 11.58 28.79
CA GLY A 400 21.86 11.77 27.43
C GLY A 400 20.89 12.55 26.54
N PHE A 401 19.60 12.25 26.59
CA PHE A 401 18.58 12.90 25.75
C PHE A 401 18.43 14.39 26.09
N SER A 402 18.46 14.75 27.37
CA SER A 402 18.49 16.14 27.87
C SER A 402 19.72 16.95 27.41
N ILE A 403 20.78 16.30 26.92
CA ILE A 403 22.03 16.94 26.49
C ILE A 403 22.16 16.96 24.97
N ILE A 404 21.90 15.83 24.30
CA ILE A 404 22.20 15.64 22.88
C ILE A 404 20.97 15.35 22.01
N GLY A 405 19.82 15.05 22.62
CA GLY A 405 18.59 14.65 21.93
C GLY A 405 18.63 13.21 21.42
N GLY A 406 17.85 12.94 20.37
CA GLY A 406 17.70 11.63 19.75
C GLY A 406 18.59 11.39 18.52
N GLU A 407 19.37 12.37 18.06
CA GLU A 407 20.25 12.23 16.88
C GLU A 407 21.72 12.20 17.28
N PHE A 408 22.35 11.02 17.20
CA PHE A 408 23.76 10.82 17.52
C PHE A 408 24.31 9.47 17.02
N THR A 409 25.63 9.37 16.90
CA THR A 409 26.33 8.11 16.61
C THR A 409 27.13 7.64 17.82
N ARG A 410 27.06 6.35 18.14
CA ARG A 410 27.87 5.66 19.15
C ARG A 410 28.77 4.65 18.46
N GLN A 411 30.03 4.58 18.87
CA GLN A 411 30.94 3.49 18.56
C GLN A 411 31.51 2.92 19.86
N ALA A 412 31.54 1.61 19.98
CA ALA A 412 32.04 0.90 21.15
C ALA A 412 32.88 -0.32 20.79
N GLU A 413 33.81 -0.66 21.68
CA GLU A 413 34.70 -1.79 21.58
C GLU A 413 34.65 -2.58 22.91
N VAL A 414 34.36 -3.87 22.79
CA VAL A 414 34.33 -4.85 23.88
C VAL A 414 35.53 -5.76 23.71
N THR A 415 36.32 -5.96 24.75
CA THR A 415 37.41 -6.95 24.77
C THR A 415 37.17 -7.93 25.92
N PHE A 416 36.91 -9.19 25.59
CA PHE A 416 36.68 -10.25 26.57
C PHE A 416 38.02 -10.78 27.12
N LEU A 417 38.06 -11.13 28.39
CA LEU A 417 39.26 -11.62 29.07
C LEU A 417 39.02 -13.03 29.65
N PRO A 418 40.01 -13.93 29.62
CA PRO A 418 41.39 -13.72 29.16
C PRO A 418 41.63 -13.94 27.65
N GLY A 419 40.62 -14.33 26.86
CA GLY A 419 40.80 -14.73 25.46
C GLY A 419 41.14 -13.60 24.48
N ASN A 420 40.99 -12.33 24.90
CA ASN A 420 41.19 -11.13 24.07
C ASN A 420 40.31 -11.10 22.80
N GLU A 421 39.17 -11.79 22.81
CA GLU A 421 38.16 -11.67 21.76
C GLU A 421 37.62 -10.24 21.74
N LYS A 422 37.51 -9.66 20.54
CA LYS A 422 37.06 -8.28 20.37
C LYS A 422 35.78 -8.20 19.57
N LEU A 423 34.82 -7.43 20.08
CA LEU A 423 33.58 -7.08 19.38
C LEU A 423 33.48 -5.56 19.26
N THR A 424 33.24 -5.07 18.05
CA THR A 424 32.92 -3.67 17.77
C THR A 424 31.42 -3.53 17.58
N ILE A 425 30.83 -2.52 18.22
CA ILE A 425 29.41 -2.19 18.15
C ILE A 425 29.30 -0.74 17.67
N ARG A 426 28.60 -0.50 16.56
CA ARG A 426 28.28 0.84 16.07
C ARG A 426 26.77 1.03 16.13
N GLN A 427 26.30 2.16 16.65
CA GLN A 427 24.88 2.50 16.69
C GLN A 427 24.66 3.91 16.16
N GLU A 428 23.66 4.08 15.32
CA GLU A 428 23.31 5.36 14.70
C GLU A 428 21.85 5.67 15.03
N PHE A 429 21.63 6.73 15.78
CA PHE A 429 20.32 7.20 16.21
C PHE A 429 19.92 8.39 15.33
N LYS A 430 18.72 8.34 14.75
CA LYS A 430 18.26 9.27 13.70
C LYS A 430 17.20 10.26 14.16
N GLY A 431 17.07 10.46 15.47
CA GLY A 431 15.99 11.26 16.04
C GLY A 431 14.69 10.48 16.23
N ILE A 432 13.64 11.24 16.57
CA ILE A 432 12.27 10.75 16.75
C ILE A 432 11.54 10.88 15.41
N ASP A 433 10.83 9.83 15.01
CA ASP A 433 10.03 9.79 13.78
C ASP A 433 8.62 10.37 13.95
N GLU A 434 7.86 10.42 12.86
CA GLU A 434 6.47 10.92 12.80
C GLU A 434 5.48 10.10 13.66
N HIS A 435 5.89 8.96 14.20
CA HIS A 435 5.10 8.09 15.07
C HIS A 435 5.57 8.14 16.54
N ASP A 436 6.38 9.13 16.93
CA ASP A 436 7.00 9.27 18.26
C ASP A 436 7.97 8.11 18.64
N HIS A 437 8.53 7.39 17.68
CA HIS A 437 9.56 6.38 17.95
C HIS A 437 10.95 6.94 17.70
N LEU A 438 11.87 6.73 18.65
CA LEU A 438 13.29 6.95 18.43
C LEU A 438 13.80 5.87 17.45
N ALA A 439 14.47 6.28 16.37
CA ALA A 439 14.97 5.34 15.35
C ALA A 439 16.46 5.01 15.58
N VAL A 440 16.81 3.71 15.61
CA VAL A 440 18.22 3.26 15.74
C VAL A 440 18.62 2.20 14.70
N SER A 441 19.85 2.30 14.19
CA SER A 441 20.53 1.20 13.47
C SER A 441 21.71 0.70 14.31
N THR A 442 21.83 -0.61 14.50
CA THR A 442 22.91 -1.25 15.28
C THR A 442 23.71 -2.22 14.43
N THR A 443 25.03 -2.07 14.35
CA THR A 443 25.95 -2.99 13.66
C THR A 443 26.92 -3.62 14.65
N MET A 444 27.11 -4.94 14.58
CA MET A 444 28.03 -5.72 15.43
C MET A 444 29.02 -6.52 14.59
N GLU A 445 30.32 -6.34 14.80
CA GLU A 445 31.36 -7.08 14.07
C GLU A 445 32.47 -7.54 15.03
N GLY A 446 32.88 -8.81 14.94
CA GLY A 446 34.01 -9.33 15.70
C GLY A 446 33.76 -10.71 16.30
N ARG A 447 34.37 -11.00 17.45
CA ARG A 447 34.35 -12.31 18.13
C ARG A 447 33.86 -12.18 19.57
N VAL A 448 33.03 -13.12 19.99
CA VAL A 448 32.54 -13.29 21.37
C VAL A 448 32.99 -14.65 21.92
N PRO A 449 33.24 -14.79 23.23
CA PRO A 449 33.56 -16.07 23.85
C PRO A 449 32.35 -17.01 23.75
N GLU A 450 32.62 -18.31 23.69
CA GLU A 450 31.57 -19.32 23.66
C GLU A 450 30.91 -19.50 25.02
N VAL A 451 29.57 -19.48 25.03
CA VAL A 451 28.72 -19.80 26.17
C VAL A 451 27.84 -20.99 25.78
N SER A 452 27.83 -22.05 26.58
CA SER A 452 27.09 -23.28 26.26
C SER A 452 25.57 -23.06 26.15
N PRO A 453 24.88 -23.73 25.22
CA PRO A 453 23.42 -23.70 25.15
C PRO A 453 22.78 -24.13 26.46
N GLY A 454 21.76 -23.38 26.91
CA GLY A 454 21.08 -23.60 28.18
C GLY A 454 21.75 -22.97 29.41
N SER A 455 22.95 -22.40 29.29
CA SER A 455 23.54 -21.57 30.35
C SER A 455 22.74 -20.28 30.57
N THR A 456 22.77 -19.74 31.79
CA THR A 456 22.24 -18.42 32.13
C THR A 456 23.36 -17.49 32.56
N VAL A 457 23.35 -16.26 32.05
CA VAL A 457 24.30 -15.21 32.46
C VAL A 457 23.66 -14.29 33.48
N GLN A 458 24.38 -14.02 34.58
CA GLN A 458 24.07 -12.96 35.54
C GLN A 458 25.11 -11.84 35.40
N ILE A 459 24.63 -10.59 35.49
CA ILE A 459 25.46 -9.38 35.47
C ILE A 459 25.15 -8.61 36.75
N ASP A 460 26.17 -8.35 37.57
CA ASP A 460 26.00 -7.60 38.81
C ASP A 460 25.89 -6.07 38.55
N PRO A 461 25.28 -5.30 39.47
CA PRO A 461 25.13 -3.85 39.32
C PRO A 461 26.48 -3.15 39.12
N TYR A 462 26.53 -2.19 38.19
CA TYR A 462 27.77 -1.52 37.80
C TYR A 462 27.61 -0.01 37.67
N SER A 463 28.74 0.69 37.71
CA SER A 463 28.85 2.13 37.47
C SER A 463 29.75 2.42 36.27
N GLU A 464 29.45 3.48 35.54
CA GLU A 464 30.20 3.90 34.35
C GLU A 464 30.33 5.42 34.33
N ILE A 465 31.55 5.93 34.15
CA ILE A 465 31.84 7.37 34.17
C ILE A 465 31.84 7.90 32.74
N TYR A 466 30.95 8.85 32.46
CA TYR A 466 30.87 9.54 31.17
C TYR A 466 31.65 10.85 31.25
N GLN A 467 32.62 11.03 30.35
CA GLN A 467 33.39 12.25 30.19
C GLN A 467 32.85 13.04 29.01
N TYR A 468 32.51 14.31 29.24
CA TYR A 468 31.81 15.15 28.27
C TYR A 468 32.75 16.21 27.70
N SER A 469 32.73 16.36 26.38
CA SER A 469 33.44 17.41 25.63
C SER A 469 32.60 17.86 24.43
N ASN A 470 33.00 18.94 23.76
CA ASN A 470 32.23 19.49 22.64
C ASN A 470 32.04 18.44 21.53
N ASN A 471 30.77 18.14 21.21
CA ASN A 471 30.36 17.16 20.19
C ASN A 471 30.87 15.71 20.40
N LEU A 472 31.46 15.40 21.57
CA LEU A 472 32.12 14.12 21.84
C LEU A 472 32.00 13.74 23.32
N ILE A 473 31.44 12.56 23.58
CA ILE A 473 31.38 11.94 24.92
C ILE A 473 32.15 10.62 24.88
N THR A 474 32.96 10.35 25.89
CA THR A 474 33.72 9.10 26.00
C THR A 474 33.46 8.40 27.32
N SER A 475 33.55 7.08 27.31
CA SER A 475 33.50 6.28 28.53
C SER A 475 34.28 4.99 28.40
N SER A 476 34.76 4.47 29.53
CA SER A 476 35.44 3.19 29.63
C SER A 476 35.14 2.55 30.99
N SER A 477 34.88 1.25 30.99
CA SER A 477 34.60 0.48 32.21
C SER A 477 35.16 -0.95 32.07
N THR A 478 35.32 -1.65 33.19
CA THR A 478 35.61 -3.08 33.23
C THR A 478 34.47 -3.74 33.99
N ARG A 479 33.89 -4.79 33.43
CA ARG A 479 32.68 -5.43 33.96
C ARG A 479 32.91 -6.93 34.11
N GLU A 480 32.27 -7.51 35.11
CA GLU A 480 32.29 -8.94 35.41
C GLU A 480 30.89 -9.52 35.15
N TYR A 481 30.84 -10.78 34.71
CA TYR A 481 29.61 -11.53 34.50
C TYR A 481 29.80 -12.98 34.92
N ILE A 482 28.74 -13.59 35.45
CA ILE A 482 28.75 -14.96 35.94
C ILE A 482 27.97 -15.82 34.95
N VAL A 483 28.61 -16.85 34.41
CA VAL A 483 27.98 -17.87 33.57
C VAL A 483 27.62 -19.06 34.46
N ASN A 484 26.32 -19.33 34.60
CA ASN A 484 25.82 -20.53 35.27
C ASN A 484 25.49 -21.59 34.21
N SER A 485 26.17 -22.73 34.26
CA SER A 485 26.05 -23.79 33.26
C SER A 485 25.00 -24.85 33.64
N PRO A 486 24.42 -25.60 32.67
CA PRO A 486 23.40 -26.62 32.93
C PRO A 486 23.86 -27.77 33.84
N ASP A 487 25.18 -27.96 33.99
CA ASP A 487 25.79 -28.95 34.88
C ASP A 487 25.90 -28.48 36.35
N GLY A 488 25.47 -27.25 36.64
CA GLY A 488 25.56 -26.61 37.96
C GLY A 488 26.91 -25.96 38.26
N SER A 489 27.84 -25.89 37.29
CA SER A 489 29.07 -25.11 37.43
C SER A 489 28.82 -23.62 37.21
N THR A 490 29.60 -22.77 37.90
CA THR A 490 29.49 -21.31 37.84
C THR A 490 30.87 -20.71 37.55
N GLU A 491 30.99 -19.94 36.46
CA GLU A 491 32.25 -19.34 36.02
C GLU A 491 32.13 -17.81 35.95
N THR A 492 32.98 -17.09 36.69
CA THR A 492 33.08 -15.63 36.58
C THR A 492 34.06 -15.25 35.47
N ARG A 493 33.58 -14.49 34.49
CA ARG A 493 34.37 -13.96 33.36
C ARG A 493 34.31 -12.43 33.36
N THR A 494 35.26 -11.78 32.68
CA THR A 494 35.34 -10.31 32.65
C THR A 494 35.48 -9.79 31.22
N TYR A 495 35.03 -8.54 31.01
CA TYR A 495 35.28 -7.82 29.77
C TYR A 495 35.60 -6.35 30.03
N GLN A 496 36.48 -5.81 29.19
CA GLN A 496 36.77 -4.39 29.11
C GLN A 496 35.85 -3.75 28.06
N TRP A 497 35.35 -2.58 28.39
CA TRP A 497 34.39 -1.82 27.60
C TRP A 497 34.93 -0.41 27.36
N ARG A 498 34.90 0.05 26.11
CA ARG A 498 35.23 1.44 25.74
C ARG A 498 34.24 1.93 24.71
N GLN A 499 33.71 3.14 24.89
CA GLN A 499 32.77 3.75 23.96
C GLN A 499 33.02 5.24 23.72
N THR A 500 32.51 5.71 22.59
CA THR A 500 32.58 7.08 22.10
C THR A 500 31.24 7.43 21.47
N ILE A 501 30.68 8.58 21.83
CA ILE A 501 29.40 9.10 21.31
C ILE A 501 29.67 10.45 20.68
N THR A 502 29.29 10.62 19.42
CA THR A 502 29.44 11.85 18.61
C THR A 502 28.08 12.43 18.26
N PHE A 503 27.92 13.72 18.44
CA PHE A 503 26.65 14.45 18.29
C PHE A 503 26.90 15.89 17.87
N GLN A 504 25.88 16.58 17.36
CA GLN A 504 25.98 17.99 17.01
C GLN A 504 25.32 18.86 18.08
N SER A 505 26.10 19.76 18.69
CA SER A 505 25.65 20.63 19.78
C SER A 505 25.57 22.11 19.38
N CYS A 506 24.65 22.86 20.00
CA CYS A 506 24.60 24.31 19.82
C CYS A 506 25.70 24.99 20.66
N GLN A 507 26.65 25.67 20.00
CA GLN A 507 27.84 26.26 20.63
C GLN A 507 27.56 27.34 21.71
N HIS A 508 26.31 27.83 21.80
CA HIS A 508 25.89 28.84 22.76
C HIS A 508 24.86 28.37 23.78
N SER A 509 24.48 27.08 23.78
CA SER A 509 23.48 26.57 24.73
C SER A 509 23.97 26.72 26.16
N GLU A 510 23.17 27.39 26.99
CA GLU A 510 23.40 27.51 28.44
C GLU A 510 23.47 26.13 29.11
N ALA A 511 22.73 25.14 28.59
CA ALA A 511 22.68 23.78 29.10
C ALA A 511 24.03 23.05 29.10
N LEU A 512 24.98 23.44 28.24
CA LEU A 512 26.34 22.87 28.19
C LEU A 512 27.34 23.63 29.06
N ARG A 513 27.02 24.86 29.50
CA ARG A 513 27.88 25.66 30.38
C ARG A 513 27.71 25.31 31.85
N ASP A 514 26.49 24.97 32.26
CA ASP A 514 26.19 24.51 33.63
C ASP A 514 26.42 23.00 33.82
N MET A 515 26.73 22.26 32.75
CA MET A 515 26.95 20.82 32.80
C MET A 515 28.31 20.47 33.39
N LYS A 516 28.34 19.51 34.34
CA LYS A 516 29.59 18.97 34.87
C LYS A 516 30.34 18.21 33.76
N PRO A 517 31.68 18.36 33.65
CA PRO A 517 32.48 17.69 32.62
C PRO A 517 32.51 16.16 32.76
N THR A 518 32.07 15.63 33.91
CA THR A 518 32.04 14.20 34.21
C THR A 518 30.79 13.86 35.02
N GLN A 519 30.05 12.84 34.62
CA GLN A 519 28.86 12.32 35.33
C GLN A 519 28.97 10.79 35.48
N MET A 520 28.40 10.20 36.54
CA MET A 520 28.36 8.75 36.75
C MET A 520 26.98 8.19 36.39
N LEU A 521 26.93 7.27 35.43
CA LEU A 521 25.79 6.38 35.22
C LEU A 521 25.89 5.23 36.22
N ARG A 522 24.84 4.99 37.01
CA ARG A 522 24.68 3.81 37.86
C ARG A 522 23.58 2.93 37.29
N VAL A 523 23.85 1.64 37.16
CA VAL A 523 22.90 0.64 36.69
C VAL A 523 22.62 -0.30 37.87
N ASP A 524 21.56 0.00 38.62
CA ASP A 524 21.25 -0.60 39.92
C ASP A 524 20.78 -2.05 39.81
N GLN A 525 20.18 -2.41 38.66
CA GLN A 525 19.67 -3.74 38.35
C GLN A 525 19.86 -4.02 36.86
N VAL A 526 20.27 -5.25 36.54
CA VAL A 526 20.37 -5.77 35.18
C VAL A 526 19.76 -7.17 35.17
N PHE A 527 18.83 -7.41 34.24
CA PHE A 527 18.29 -8.73 33.95
C PHE A 527 18.52 -9.03 32.47
N VAL A 528 18.96 -10.26 32.18
CA VAL A 528 19.15 -10.74 30.81
C VAL A 528 18.58 -12.15 30.67
N MET A 529 17.96 -12.43 29.54
CA MET A 529 17.39 -13.72 29.21
C MET A 529 17.46 -13.96 27.69
N TYR A 530 17.76 -15.18 27.29
CA TYR A 530 17.60 -15.64 25.91
C TYR A 530 16.54 -16.75 25.88
N ASP A 531 15.54 -16.58 25.02
CA ASP A 531 14.49 -17.56 24.74
C ASP A 531 14.81 -18.27 23.43
N ALA A 532 15.27 -19.52 23.53
CA ALA A 532 15.69 -20.31 22.37
C ALA A 532 14.53 -20.83 21.52
N ASN A 533 13.29 -20.83 22.03
CA ASN A 533 12.12 -21.28 21.25
C ASN A 533 11.60 -20.19 20.31
N ASN A 534 11.76 -18.93 20.72
CA ASN A 534 11.32 -17.74 19.98
C ASN A 534 12.51 -16.94 19.41
N GLU A 535 13.73 -17.48 19.47
CA GLU A 535 15.00 -16.87 19.05
C GLU A 535 15.20 -15.42 19.55
N LEU A 536 14.79 -15.16 20.80
CA LEU A 536 14.57 -13.80 21.30
C LEU A 536 15.41 -13.50 22.54
N ILE A 537 16.33 -12.53 22.44
CA ILE A 537 17.11 -12.03 23.59
C ILE A 537 16.44 -10.79 24.18
N ARG A 538 16.43 -10.70 25.52
CA ARG A 538 15.86 -9.58 26.27
C ARG A 538 16.85 -9.06 27.31
N PHE A 539 16.94 -7.73 27.40
CA PHE A 539 17.66 -7.00 28.44
C PHE A 539 16.69 -6.07 29.17
N ALA A 540 16.74 -6.04 30.49
CA ALA A 540 16.03 -5.06 31.30
C ALA A 540 16.99 -4.43 32.32
N MET A 541 16.95 -3.11 32.50
CA MET A 541 17.90 -2.40 33.34
C MET A 541 17.31 -1.13 33.96
N THR A 542 17.81 -0.75 35.14
CA THR A 542 17.40 0.45 35.88
C THR A 542 18.57 1.42 35.98
N ASN A 543 18.45 2.61 35.38
CA ASN A 543 19.56 3.53 35.11
C ASN A 543 19.36 4.88 35.80
N LYS A 544 20.41 5.40 36.45
CA LYS A 544 20.45 6.71 37.12
C LYS A 544 21.70 7.47 36.74
N ILE A 545 21.60 8.78 36.52
CA ILE A 545 22.75 9.66 36.20
C ILE A 545 22.97 10.66 37.34
N GLY A 546 24.19 10.68 37.91
CA GLY A 546 24.48 11.45 39.12
C GLY A 546 25.96 11.67 39.41
N ASP A 547 26.26 12.03 40.66
CA ASP A 547 27.62 12.41 41.07
C ASP A 547 28.60 11.23 41.18
N ILE A 548 29.88 11.55 40.97
CA ILE A 548 30.97 10.59 41.10
C ILE A 548 31.26 10.26 42.57
N ASN A 549 31.11 11.22 43.48
CA ASN A 549 31.48 11.07 44.91
C ASN A 549 30.28 11.17 45.86
N GLY A 550 29.11 11.58 45.38
CA GLY A 550 27.88 11.73 46.16
C GLY A 550 27.24 10.40 46.57
N GLN A 551 26.60 10.41 47.74
CA GLN A 551 25.56 9.44 48.06
C GLN A 551 24.32 9.77 47.21
N PRO A 552 23.65 8.77 46.60
CA PRO A 552 22.44 9.00 45.82
C PRO A 552 21.31 9.50 46.72
N GLU A 553 20.44 10.37 46.20
CA GLU A 553 19.36 10.94 47.00
C GLU A 553 18.23 9.93 47.18
N GLU A 554 17.85 9.63 48.43
CA GLU A 554 16.90 8.53 48.74
C GLU A 554 15.43 8.85 48.43
N ASN A 555 15.11 10.04 47.91
CA ASN A 555 13.73 10.42 47.58
C ASN A 555 13.08 9.39 46.63
N PRO A 556 11.81 9.01 46.83
CA PRO A 556 11.10 8.09 45.93
C PRO A 556 11.14 8.45 44.43
N CYS A 557 11.15 9.74 44.07
CA CYS A 557 11.31 10.19 42.68
C CYS A 557 12.70 9.92 42.11
N PHE A 558 13.77 10.06 42.92
CA PHE A 558 15.15 9.82 42.49
C PHE A 558 15.59 8.35 42.59
N THR A 559 14.79 7.53 43.28
CA THR A 559 15.03 6.09 43.43
C THR A 559 14.23 5.21 42.49
N GLY A 560 13.21 5.76 41.79
CA GLY A 560 12.26 5.00 40.95
C GLY A 560 11.26 4.17 41.77
N ARG A 561 10.91 4.63 42.98
CA ARG A 561 10.08 3.90 43.96
C ARG A 561 8.85 4.69 44.42
N HIS A 562 8.37 5.60 43.58
CA HIS A 562 7.26 6.51 43.89
C HIS A 562 5.87 5.90 43.61
N GLY A 563 5.75 5.00 42.63
CA GLY A 563 4.46 4.37 42.30
C GLY A 563 3.40 5.37 41.80
N CYS A 564 3.85 6.34 40.99
CA CYS A 564 2.95 7.19 40.21
C CYS A 564 2.48 6.44 38.95
N ASP A 565 1.48 6.96 38.25
CA ASP A 565 1.07 6.46 36.93
C ASP A 565 2.23 6.51 35.92
N THR A 566 2.23 5.63 34.92
CA THR A 566 3.21 5.66 33.82
C THR A 566 3.17 6.98 33.04
N ASN A 567 2.03 7.66 32.98
CA ASN A 567 1.83 8.96 32.35
C ASN A 567 1.84 10.11 33.38
N ALA A 568 2.50 9.94 34.53
CA ALA A 568 2.64 10.97 35.57
C ALA A 568 4.10 11.26 35.94
N VAL A 569 4.44 12.54 36.06
CA VAL A 569 5.73 13.04 36.53
C VAL A 569 5.78 13.01 38.06
N CYS A 570 6.85 12.45 38.61
CA CYS A 570 7.14 12.51 40.05
C CYS A 570 7.86 13.83 40.39
N ARG A 571 7.24 14.71 41.19
CA ARG A 571 7.87 15.93 41.71
C ARG A 571 8.40 15.67 43.13
N PRO A 572 9.71 15.82 43.37
CA PRO A 572 10.31 15.60 44.69
C PRO A 572 9.97 16.76 45.64
N GLY A 573 9.58 16.40 46.87
CA GLY A 573 9.46 17.31 48.01
C GLY A 573 10.66 17.20 48.96
N GLN A 574 10.57 17.81 50.15
CA GLN A 574 11.66 17.73 51.13
C GLN A 574 11.78 16.31 51.73
N GLY A 575 13.00 15.76 51.74
CA GLY A 575 13.28 14.42 52.26
C GLY A 575 12.64 13.34 51.38
N ASN A 576 11.78 12.50 51.96
CA ASN A 576 11.09 11.42 51.24
C ASN A 576 9.66 11.81 50.78
N GLN A 577 9.26 13.08 50.90
CA GLN A 577 8.00 13.55 50.34
C GLN A 577 8.09 13.65 48.81
N PHE A 578 6.99 13.35 48.12
CA PHE A 578 6.84 13.54 46.69
C PHE A 578 5.36 13.74 46.34
N THR A 579 5.11 14.32 45.16
CA THR A 579 3.78 14.41 44.56
C THR A 579 3.81 13.84 43.15
N CYS A 580 2.77 13.12 42.75
CA CYS A 580 2.57 12.72 41.37
C CYS A 580 1.72 13.80 40.67
N GLN A 581 2.08 14.15 39.45
CA GLN A 581 1.32 15.09 38.59
C GLN A 581 1.19 14.45 37.22
N CYS A 582 -0.01 14.41 36.62
CA CYS A 582 -0.15 13.89 35.26
C CYS A 582 0.71 14.70 34.27
N ALA A 583 1.24 14.02 33.25
CA ALA A 583 2.01 14.64 32.17
C ALA A 583 1.12 15.57 31.34
N ALA A 584 1.73 16.43 30.51
CA ALA A 584 0.99 17.23 29.54
C ALA A 584 0.18 16.32 28.60
N GLY A 585 -1.07 16.72 28.28
CA GLY A 585 -2.04 15.88 27.57
C GLY A 585 -2.84 14.90 28.45
N PHE A 586 -2.57 14.84 29.76
CA PHE A 586 -3.27 13.93 30.68
C PHE A 586 -3.81 14.65 31.93
N ASN A 587 -4.98 14.22 32.41
CA ASN A 587 -5.62 14.73 33.62
C ASN A 587 -5.87 13.57 34.62
N GLY A 588 -6.05 13.87 35.91
CA GLY A 588 -6.19 12.87 36.96
C GLY A 588 -5.51 13.25 38.28
N ASP A 589 -5.31 12.26 39.15
CA ASP A 589 -4.73 12.44 40.50
C ASP A 589 -3.21 12.16 40.56
N GLY A 590 -2.58 11.90 39.40
CA GLY A 590 -1.17 11.51 39.28
C GLY A 590 -0.90 10.03 39.59
N ARG A 591 -1.88 9.28 40.10
CA ARG A 591 -1.82 7.81 40.29
C ARG A 591 -2.70 7.06 39.30
N SER A 592 -3.64 7.76 38.68
CA SER A 592 -4.39 7.32 37.51
C SER A 592 -4.57 8.54 36.62
N CYS A 593 -3.90 8.53 35.46
CA CYS A 593 -3.93 9.63 34.49
C CYS A 593 -4.65 9.19 33.22
N TYR A 594 -5.71 9.90 32.87
CA TYR A 594 -6.50 9.68 31.66
C TYR A 594 -6.18 10.74 30.61
N ASP A 595 -6.35 10.35 29.35
CA ASP A 595 -6.17 11.20 28.18
C ASP A 595 -7.11 12.42 28.22
N ILE A 596 -6.61 13.60 27.84
CA ILE A 596 -7.43 14.79 27.64
C ILE A 596 -7.82 14.82 26.16
N ASP A 597 -9.11 14.62 25.86
CA ASP A 597 -9.62 14.80 24.50
C ASP A 597 -9.70 16.30 24.19
N GLU A 598 -8.60 16.87 23.68
CA GLU A 598 -8.49 18.30 23.43
C GLU A 598 -9.43 18.77 22.30
N CYS A 599 -9.80 17.87 21.40
CA CYS A 599 -10.81 18.10 20.35
C CYS A 599 -12.23 18.21 20.94
N ALA A 600 -12.55 17.45 21.99
CA ALA A 600 -13.82 17.54 22.70
C ALA A 600 -13.88 18.72 23.69
N GLU A 601 -12.77 19.04 24.38
CA GLU A 601 -12.73 20.18 25.31
C GLU A 601 -12.72 21.54 24.60
N ASN A 602 -12.05 21.66 23.45
CA ASN A 602 -12.04 22.87 22.64
C ASN A 602 -12.29 22.59 21.14
N PRO A 603 -13.54 22.61 20.68
CA PRO A 603 -13.89 22.43 19.26
C PRO A 603 -13.35 23.50 18.29
N GLN A 604 -12.59 24.49 18.77
CA GLN A 604 -11.93 25.54 17.99
C GLN A 604 -10.41 25.54 18.25
N ILE A 605 -9.85 24.42 18.72
CA ILE A 605 -8.40 24.25 18.93
C ILE A 605 -7.63 24.13 17.61
N CYS A 606 -8.28 23.60 16.58
CA CYS A 606 -7.88 23.72 15.20
C CYS A 606 -8.56 24.96 14.58
N GLY A 607 -7.88 25.64 13.66
CA GLY A 607 -8.39 26.86 13.03
C GLY A 607 -9.64 26.64 12.16
N PRO A 608 -10.25 27.72 11.64
CA PRO A 608 -11.33 27.59 10.67
C PRO A 608 -10.87 26.77 9.47
N HIS A 609 -11.75 25.89 8.97
CA HIS A 609 -11.47 24.91 7.92
C HIS A 609 -10.43 23.83 8.29
N ALA A 610 -10.30 23.50 9.57
CA ALA A 610 -9.50 22.39 10.07
C ALA A 610 -10.32 21.42 10.92
N ILE A 611 -10.13 20.12 10.69
CA ILE A 611 -10.68 18.97 11.41
C ILE A 611 -9.71 18.58 12.52
N CYS A 612 -10.21 18.32 13.73
CA CYS A 612 -9.41 17.91 14.89
C CYS A 612 -9.51 16.39 15.11
N ASN A 613 -8.36 15.73 15.24
CA ASN A 613 -8.25 14.29 15.53
C ASN A 613 -7.46 14.07 16.83
N ASN A 614 -8.12 13.51 17.85
CA ASN A 614 -7.53 13.25 19.17
C ASN A 614 -6.59 12.03 19.17
N GLN A 615 -5.51 12.07 19.95
CA GLN A 615 -4.54 11.00 20.13
C GLN A 615 -4.15 10.88 21.63
N PRO A 616 -3.63 9.73 22.11
CA PRO A 616 -3.26 9.59 23.52
C PRO A 616 -2.14 10.56 23.96
N GLY A 617 -2.52 11.63 24.66
CA GLY A 617 -1.70 12.70 25.20
C GLY A 617 -1.47 13.89 24.26
N THR A 618 -2.18 13.98 23.13
CA THR A 618 -2.09 15.11 22.18
C THR A 618 -3.17 15.07 21.10
N PHE A 619 -3.30 16.10 20.27
CA PHE A 619 -4.23 16.13 19.14
C PHE A 619 -3.50 16.59 17.87
N ARG A 620 -4.05 16.27 16.71
CA ARG A 620 -3.59 16.81 15.41
C ARG A 620 -4.74 17.46 14.65
N CYS A 621 -4.40 18.49 13.86
CA CYS A 621 -5.33 19.17 12.97
C CYS A 621 -5.07 18.76 11.52
N GLU A 622 -6.11 18.69 10.70
CA GLU A 622 -6.07 18.37 9.26
C GLU A 622 -6.98 19.36 8.50
N CYS A 623 -6.53 19.95 7.38
CA CYS A 623 -7.37 20.91 6.65
C CYS A 623 -8.52 20.24 5.88
N GLU A 624 -9.67 20.93 5.79
CA GLU A 624 -10.76 20.58 4.90
C GLU A 624 -10.37 20.73 3.42
N ASP A 625 -10.97 19.91 2.54
CA ASP A 625 -10.68 19.92 1.10
C ASP A 625 -10.79 21.31 0.46
N GLY A 626 -9.74 21.72 -0.25
CA GLY A 626 -9.62 23.04 -0.88
C GLY A 626 -8.94 24.10 -0.02
N TYR A 627 -8.56 23.77 1.21
CA TYR A 627 -7.78 24.63 2.09
C TYR A 627 -6.40 24.01 2.39
N GLN A 628 -5.41 24.86 2.66
CA GLN A 628 -4.05 24.46 3.03
C GLN A 628 -3.63 25.18 4.30
N PHE A 629 -2.75 24.58 5.10
CA PHE A 629 -2.21 25.24 6.28
C PHE A 629 -1.49 26.53 5.89
N GLY A 630 -1.87 27.64 6.52
CA GLY A 630 -1.15 28.89 6.44
C GLY A 630 0.18 28.83 7.19
N ASN A 631 0.94 29.92 7.12
CA ASN A 631 2.28 30.05 7.72
C ASN A 631 2.31 29.93 9.27
N ASP A 632 1.17 29.70 9.92
CA ASP A 632 1.02 29.48 11.36
C ASP A 632 0.83 28.00 11.74
N GLY A 633 0.67 27.09 10.77
CA GLY A 633 0.51 25.66 11.00
C GLY A 633 -0.80 25.24 11.69
N GLN A 634 -1.75 26.18 11.86
CA GLN A 634 -3.02 25.93 12.59
C GLN A 634 -4.25 26.49 11.86
N THR A 635 -4.08 27.52 11.02
CA THR A 635 -5.17 28.14 10.25
C THR A 635 -5.17 27.59 8.83
N CYS A 636 -6.29 27.04 8.38
CA CYS A 636 -6.45 26.59 7.00
C CYS A 636 -6.93 27.75 6.11
N VAL A 637 -6.11 28.15 5.14
CA VAL A 637 -6.41 29.22 4.18
C VAL A 637 -6.86 28.62 2.85
N ALA A 638 -7.80 29.28 2.18
CA ALA A 638 -8.29 28.83 0.88
C ALA A 638 -7.15 28.85 -0.14
N ALA A 639 -6.92 27.73 -0.83
CA ALA A 639 -5.91 27.67 -1.88
C ALA A 639 -6.34 28.56 -3.05
N ASP A 640 -5.41 29.39 -3.54
CA ASP A 640 -5.70 30.38 -4.58
C ASP A 640 -6.08 29.66 -5.88
N ARG A 641 -7.36 29.73 -6.27
CA ARG A 641 -7.89 28.98 -7.41
C ARG A 641 -7.33 29.54 -8.71
N ALA A 642 -6.75 28.66 -9.52
CA ALA A 642 -6.46 28.97 -10.91
C ALA A 642 -7.79 29.23 -11.67
N VAL A 643 -7.82 30.30 -12.49
CA VAL A 643 -9.04 30.81 -13.13
C VAL A 643 -9.30 30.06 -14.44
N ASP A 644 -10.43 29.38 -14.53
CA ASP A 644 -10.81 28.63 -15.73
C ASP A 644 -11.29 29.57 -16.87
N ALA A 645 -10.46 29.71 -17.91
CA ALA A 645 -10.74 30.48 -19.11
C ALA A 645 -11.85 29.88 -20.00
N CYS A 646 -12.17 28.59 -19.83
CA CYS A 646 -13.33 27.96 -20.43
C CYS A 646 -14.63 28.34 -19.71
N GLU A 647 -14.62 28.49 -18.38
CA GLU A 647 -15.80 28.96 -17.61
C GLU A 647 -16.04 30.48 -17.76
N GLU A 648 -14.99 31.29 -17.83
CA GLU A 648 -15.11 32.75 -18.00
C GLU A 648 -15.45 33.16 -19.46
N GLY A 649 -15.38 32.24 -20.41
CA GLY A 649 -15.65 32.50 -21.84
C GLY A 649 -14.59 33.38 -22.52
N THR A 650 -13.38 33.48 -21.95
CA THR A 650 -12.26 34.29 -22.47
C THR A 650 -11.40 33.52 -23.49
N HIS A 651 -11.86 32.35 -23.93
CA HIS A 651 -11.16 31.43 -24.83
C HIS A 651 -11.32 31.76 -26.33
N SER A 652 -10.38 31.25 -27.14
CA SER A 652 -10.29 31.46 -28.61
C SER A 652 -10.68 30.25 -29.47
N CYS A 653 -11.40 29.28 -28.89
CA CYS A 653 -11.96 28.13 -29.62
C CYS A 653 -13.06 28.52 -30.63
N ASP A 654 -13.35 27.63 -31.58
CA ASP A 654 -14.51 27.78 -32.48
C ASP A 654 -15.83 27.74 -31.67
N ILE A 655 -16.96 28.05 -32.31
CA ILE A 655 -18.27 28.06 -31.68
C ILE A 655 -18.56 26.75 -30.94
N ALA A 656 -19.20 26.85 -29.77
CA ALA A 656 -19.40 25.73 -28.85
C ALA A 656 -20.19 24.54 -29.45
N GLU A 657 -20.89 24.74 -30.57
CA GLU A 657 -21.58 23.71 -31.34
C GLU A 657 -20.63 22.81 -32.14
N ARG A 658 -19.41 23.28 -32.46
CA ARG A 658 -18.41 22.57 -33.28
C ARG A 658 -17.09 22.31 -32.57
N ALA A 659 -16.77 23.07 -31.53
CA ALA A 659 -15.59 22.86 -30.71
C ALA A 659 -15.91 22.72 -29.22
N GLN A 660 -14.98 22.13 -28.48
CA GLN A 660 -14.97 21.98 -27.04
C GLN A 660 -13.70 22.64 -26.47
N CYS A 661 -13.89 23.54 -25.52
CA CYS A 661 -12.83 24.07 -24.66
C CYS A 661 -12.59 23.08 -23.52
N SER A 662 -11.33 22.75 -23.25
CA SER A 662 -10.90 21.95 -22.10
C SER A 662 -9.81 22.71 -21.35
N TYR A 663 -10.05 23.00 -20.08
CA TYR A 663 -9.12 23.70 -19.22
C TYR A 663 -7.90 22.84 -18.88
N THR A 664 -6.72 23.46 -18.82
CA THR A 664 -5.45 22.76 -18.56
C THR A 664 -4.60 23.46 -17.48
N GLY A 665 -5.23 24.23 -16.59
CA GLY A 665 -4.59 24.89 -15.45
C GLY A 665 -4.05 26.29 -15.71
N GLY A 666 -3.93 27.09 -14.65
CA GLY A 666 -3.51 28.50 -14.74
C GLY A 666 -4.57 29.33 -15.48
N SER A 667 -4.20 29.94 -16.60
CA SER A 667 -5.12 30.54 -17.58
C SER A 667 -5.07 29.82 -18.94
N SER A 668 -4.62 28.56 -18.94
CA SER A 668 -4.38 27.75 -20.14
C SER A 668 -5.59 26.87 -20.48
N TYR A 669 -5.87 26.73 -21.77
CA TYR A 669 -6.96 25.92 -22.29
C TYR A 669 -6.59 25.34 -23.67
N ILE A 670 -7.15 24.17 -23.97
CA ILE A 670 -7.07 23.51 -25.27
C ILE A 670 -8.43 23.58 -25.95
N CYS A 671 -8.43 23.70 -27.28
CA CYS A 671 -9.62 23.65 -28.12
C CYS A 671 -9.57 22.37 -28.97
N SER A 672 -10.66 21.60 -28.99
CA SER A 672 -10.79 20.39 -29.82
C SER A 672 -12.07 20.47 -30.66
N CYS A 673 -12.05 19.95 -31.90
CA CYS A 673 -13.30 19.83 -32.67
C CYS A 673 -14.17 18.69 -32.10
N ARG A 674 -15.47 18.91 -32.03
CA ARG A 674 -16.45 17.89 -31.62
C ARG A 674 -16.58 16.82 -32.70
N ALA A 675 -17.04 15.64 -32.30
CA ALA A 675 -17.32 14.54 -33.21
C ALA A 675 -18.23 14.98 -34.38
N GLY A 676 -17.92 14.51 -35.59
CA GLY A 676 -18.55 14.95 -36.84
C GLY A 676 -17.90 16.21 -37.48
N TYR A 677 -16.93 16.83 -36.81
CA TYR A 677 -16.16 17.95 -37.34
C TYR A 677 -14.65 17.68 -37.36
N ILE A 678 -13.95 18.24 -38.34
CA ILE A 678 -12.49 18.14 -38.51
C ILE A 678 -11.86 19.54 -38.59
N GLY A 679 -10.70 19.73 -37.95
CA GLY A 679 -10.05 21.03 -37.86
C GLY A 679 -9.02 21.11 -36.71
N ASP A 680 -8.59 22.33 -36.40
CA ASP A 680 -7.60 22.67 -35.37
C ASP A 680 -8.22 23.06 -34.00
N GLY A 681 -9.52 22.80 -33.81
CA GLY A 681 -10.29 23.22 -32.62
C GLY A 681 -10.67 24.71 -32.60
N ARG A 682 -10.09 25.54 -33.49
CA ARG A 682 -10.42 26.96 -33.66
C ARG A 682 -11.17 27.24 -34.96
N ASN A 683 -11.06 26.33 -35.93
CA ASN A 683 -11.78 26.31 -37.20
C ASN A 683 -12.20 24.87 -37.52
N CYS A 684 -13.44 24.49 -37.18
CA CYS A 684 -13.98 23.15 -37.31
C CYS A 684 -14.97 23.06 -38.48
N GLN A 685 -14.70 22.17 -39.44
CA GLN A 685 -15.50 21.94 -40.64
C GLN A 685 -16.23 20.59 -40.58
N ASP A 686 -17.41 20.54 -41.18
CA ASP A 686 -18.29 19.36 -41.24
C ASP A 686 -17.66 18.20 -42.04
N VAL A 687 -17.86 16.96 -41.59
CA VAL A 687 -17.35 15.75 -42.25
C VAL A 687 -18.47 15.08 -43.06
N ASP A 688 -18.37 15.03 -44.39
CA ASP A 688 -19.37 14.36 -45.24
C ASP A 688 -19.26 12.82 -45.17
N GLU A 689 -20.00 12.21 -44.24
CA GLU A 689 -20.00 10.75 -44.05
C GLU A 689 -20.82 9.97 -45.09
N CYS A 690 -21.45 10.63 -46.06
CA CYS A 690 -22.14 9.97 -47.16
C CYS A 690 -21.21 9.55 -48.31
N GLN A 691 -20.04 10.17 -48.47
CA GLN A 691 -19.02 9.78 -49.46
C GLN A 691 -18.60 8.29 -49.36
N PRO A 692 -18.34 7.70 -48.16
CA PRO A 692 -17.96 6.29 -48.01
C PRO A 692 -19.13 5.28 -47.97
N GLY A 693 -20.39 5.70 -48.11
CA GLY A 693 -21.54 4.78 -48.24
C GLY A 693 -21.88 3.97 -46.99
N ARG A 694 -22.00 4.63 -45.82
CA ARG A 694 -22.19 3.98 -44.49
C ARG A 694 -23.61 3.51 -44.14
N CYS A 695 -24.64 3.85 -44.93
CA CYS A 695 -26.03 3.45 -44.67
C CYS A 695 -26.37 2.04 -45.17
N HIS A 696 -27.47 1.47 -44.67
CA HIS A 696 -28.00 0.19 -45.16
C HIS A 696 -28.27 0.23 -46.68
N GLN A 697 -28.12 -0.91 -47.38
CA GLN A 697 -28.27 -0.94 -48.84
C GLN A 697 -29.68 -0.57 -49.34
N ASN A 698 -30.69 -0.74 -48.48
CA ASN A 698 -32.08 -0.28 -48.69
C ASN A 698 -32.39 1.06 -48.00
N ALA A 699 -31.38 1.89 -47.72
CA ALA A 699 -31.53 3.25 -47.21
C ALA A 699 -30.97 4.31 -48.19
N ILE A 700 -31.09 5.57 -47.80
CA ILE A 700 -30.56 6.77 -48.46
C ILE A 700 -29.82 7.57 -47.39
N CYS A 701 -28.60 8.03 -47.70
CA CYS A 701 -27.78 8.84 -46.81
C CYS A 701 -28.04 10.33 -47.05
N PHE A 702 -28.18 11.11 -45.98
CA PHE A 702 -28.21 12.57 -46.00
C PHE A 702 -27.18 13.11 -45.02
N ASN A 703 -26.18 13.84 -45.52
CA ASN A 703 -25.22 14.51 -44.66
C ASN A 703 -25.90 15.67 -43.92
N THR A 704 -25.58 15.82 -42.64
CA THR A 704 -26.10 16.86 -41.75
C THR A 704 -24.94 17.50 -40.98
N GLN A 705 -25.17 18.60 -40.26
CA GLN A 705 -24.05 19.31 -39.63
C GLN A 705 -23.57 18.58 -38.36
N GLY A 706 -22.36 18.02 -38.41
CA GLY A 706 -21.75 17.22 -37.35
C GLY A 706 -22.20 15.76 -37.31
N SER A 707 -22.91 15.27 -38.33
CA SER A 707 -23.39 13.88 -38.38
C SER A 707 -24.04 13.56 -39.74
N PHE A 708 -24.48 12.32 -39.94
CA PHE A 708 -25.29 11.93 -41.10
C PHE A 708 -26.53 11.15 -40.67
N THR A 709 -27.58 11.25 -41.48
CA THR A 709 -28.84 10.52 -41.26
C THR A 709 -29.07 9.51 -42.38
N CYS A 710 -29.39 8.28 -42.01
CA CYS A 710 -29.81 7.24 -42.93
C CYS A 710 -31.34 7.10 -42.89
N GLN A 711 -32.01 7.13 -44.04
CA GLN A 711 -33.46 6.92 -44.12
C GLN A 711 -33.77 5.68 -44.95
N CYS A 712 -34.50 4.71 -44.39
CA CYS A 712 -34.97 3.54 -45.12
C CYS A 712 -35.83 3.94 -46.34
N ARG A 713 -35.62 3.24 -47.47
CA ARG A 713 -36.38 3.46 -48.70
C ARG A 713 -37.86 3.09 -48.52
N PRO A 714 -38.79 3.70 -49.28
CA PRO A 714 -40.21 3.43 -49.16
C PRO A 714 -40.54 1.94 -49.24
N GLY A 715 -41.27 1.42 -48.24
CA GLY A 715 -41.58 0.00 -48.09
C GLY A 715 -40.74 -0.76 -47.05
N TYR A 716 -39.73 -0.12 -46.46
CA TYR A 716 -38.96 -0.66 -45.33
C TYR A 716 -39.05 0.25 -44.11
N SER A 717 -39.04 -0.34 -42.92
CA SER A 717 -39.05 0.33 -41.62
C SER A 717 -37.82 -0.07 -40.79
N GLY A 718 -37.24 0.90 -40.08
CA GLY A 718 -36.01 0.71 -39.30
C GLY A 718 -35.31 2.05 -39.08
N ASP A 719 -34.09 1.99 -38.56
CA ASP A 719 -33.25 3.15 -38.18
C ASP A 719 -32.39 3.71 -39.33
N GLY A 720 -32.48 3.11 -40.53
CA GLY A 720 -31.66 3.46 -41.69
C GLY A 720 -30.32 2.75 -41.79
N PHE A 721 -29.83 2.15 -40.69
CA PHE A 721 -28.66 1.27 -40.64
C PHE A 721 -29.06 -0.20 -40.71
N GLN A 722 -30.27 -0.53 -40.27
CA GLN A 722 -30.99 -1.78 -40.54
C GLN A 722 -32.42 -1.44 -40.97
N CYS A 723 -32.84 -1.97 -42.12
CA CYS A 723 -34.18 -1.72 -42.67
C CYS A 723 -34.91 -3.06 -42.92
N SER A 724 -35.98 -3.32 -42.17
CA SER A 724 -36.79 -4.55 -42.22
C SER A 724 -38.23 -4.27 -42.69
N SER A 725 -39.08 -5.28 -42.79
CA SER A 725 -40.43 -5.17 -43.38
C SER A 725 -41.60 -5.43 -42.42
N GLU A 726 -41.34 -5.72 -41.14
CA GLU A 726 -42.38 -6.01 -40.14
C GLU A 726 -42.13 -5.24 -38.83
N ARG A 727 -43.21 -4.77 -38.19
CA ARG A 727 -43.17 -3.85 -37.02
C ARG A 727 -43.73 -4.53 -35.77
N THR A 728 -42.90 -4.69 -34.74
CA THR A 728 -43.28 -5.28 -33.45
C THR A 728 -43.96 -4.26 -32.54
N LYS A 729 -45.07 -4.65 -31.89
CA LYS A 729 -45.83 -3.80 -30.94
C LYS A 729 -45.21 -3.77 -29.55
N THR A 730 -45.49 -2.71 -28.78
CA THR A 730 -44.96 -2.54 -27.42
C THR A 730 -45.80 -3.22 -26.34
N GLN A 731 -45.31 -3.21 -25.09
CA GLN A 731 -46.00 -3.82 -23.94
C GLN A 731 -47.31 -3.09 -23.59
N CYS A 732 -47.35 -1.76 -23.59
CA CYS A 732 -48.59 -1.02 -23.31
C CYS A 732 -49.60 -1.17 -24.46
N GLU A 733 -49.15 -1.14 -25.73
CA GLU A 733 -50.01 -1.42 -26.88
C GLU A 733 -50.65 -2.82 -26.79
N THR A 734 -49.86 -3.84 -26.43
CA THR A 734 -50.32 -5.21 -26.25
C THR A 734 -51.32 -5.34 -25.09
N HIS A 735 -51.07 -4.67 -23.96
CA HIS A 735 -52.00 -4.64 -22.81
C HIS A 735 -53.31 -3.90 -23.15
N ARG A 736 -53.22 -2.78 -23.88
CA ARG A 736 -54.37 -2.01 -24.37
C ARG A 736 -55.22 -2.82 -25.35
N GLU A 737 -54.60 -3.54 -26.28
CA GLU A 737 -55.32 -4.46 -27.19
C GLU A 737 -55.94 -5.64 -26.43
N GLY A 738 -55.25 -6.20 -25.42
CA GLY A 738 -55.80 -7.27 -24.57
C GLY A 738 -56.99 -6.83 -23.70
N ALA A 739 -57.04 -5.57 -23.28
CA ALA A 739 -58.16 -5.00 -22.52
C ALA A 739 -59.35 -4.56 -23.40
N LEU A 740 -59.10 -4.28 -24.68
CA LEU A 740 -60.14 -3.95 -25.67
C LEU A 740 -60.69 -5.23 -26.31
N GLY A 741 -61.70 -5.82 -25.65
CA GLY A 741 -62.36 -7.06 -26.08
C GLY A 741 -62.87 -7.07 -27.53
N VAL A 742 -63.02 -8.28 -28.07
CA VAL A 742 -63.30 -8.60 -29.49
C VAL A 742 -64.38 -7.70 -30.11
N ALA A 743 -64.09 -7.17 -31.30
CA ALA A 743 -64.90 -6.20 -32.01
C ALA A 743 -66.33 -6.70 -32.31
N GLY A 744 -67.32 -6.10 -31.64
CA GLY A 744 -68.72 -6.20 -32.05
C GLY A 744 -69.09 -5.18 -33.13
N PRO A 745 -70.33 -5.20 -33.68
CA PRO A 745 -70.75 -4.35 -34.80
C PRO A 745 -70.82 -2.82 -34.54
N ARG A 746 -70.32 -2.36 -33.40
CA ARG A 746 -70.28 -0.94 -32.98
C ARG A 746 -68.88 -0.52 -32.46
N GLY A 747 -67.83 -1.24 -32.85
CA GLY A 747 -66.45 -1.02 -32.41
C GLY A 747 -66.09 -1.74 -31.10
N PRO A 748 -64.80 -1.76 -30.72
CA PRO A 748 -64.34 -2.39 -29.48
C PRO A 748 -64.91 -1.65 -28.28
N ARG A 749 -65.41 -2.40 -27.29
CA ARG A 749 -65.87 -1.88 -26.00
C ARG A 749 -65.25 -2.74 -24.90
N PRO A 750 -64.61 -2.14 -23.88
CA PRO A 750 -64.09 -2.92 -22.77
C PRO A 750 -65.22 -3.59 -21.99
N PRO A 751 -65.00 -4.79 -21.44
CA PRO A 751 -65.91 -5.42 -20.48
C PRO A 751 -66.23 -4.50 -19.30
N VAL A 752 -67.45 -4.59 -18.77
CA VAL A 752 -67.93 -3.70 -17.71
C VAL A 752 -67.09 -3.89 -16.44
N GLY A 753 -66.36 -2.84 -16.04
CA GLY A 753 -65.48 -2.87 -14.88
C GLY A 753 -64.02 -3.25 -15.17
N GLN A 754 -63.64 -3.44 -16.44
CA GLN A 754 -62.25 -3.68 -16.82
C GLN A 754 -61.52 -2.37 -17.11
N TYR A 755 -60.32 -2.23 -16.54
CA TYR A 755 -59.39 -1.13 -16.80
C TYR A 755 -58.73 -1.28 -18.17
N VAL A 756 -58.58 -0.17 -18.89
CA VAL A 756 -57.85 -0.09 -20.17
C VAL A 756 -56.72 0.94 -19.98
N PRO A 757 -55.44 0.57 -20.19
CA PRO A 757 -54.33 1.49 -20.01
C PRO A 757 -54.26 2.55 -21.12
N SER A 758 -53.89 3.76 -20.73
CA SER A 758 -53.45 4.82 -21.63
C SER A 758 -51.97 4.66 -21.95
N CYS A 759 -51.63 4.72 -23.24
CA CYS A 759 -50.26 4.63 -23.72
C CYS A 759 -49.87 5.92 -24.46
N ASN A 760 -48.62 6.36 -24.29
CA ASN A 760 -48.04 7.50 -24.99
C ASN A 760 -47.76 7.18 -26.48
N GLU A 761 -47.28 8.18 -27.25
CA GLU A 761 -46.99 8.05 -28.69
C GLU A 761 -45.87 7.03 -29.02
N ASN A 762 -45.03 6.69 -28.03
CA ASN A 762 -43.98 5.68 -28.13
C ASN A 762 -44.44 4.27 -27.71
N GLY A 763 -45.69 4.12 -27.26
CA GLY A 763 -46.24 2.84 -26.79
C GLY A 763 -45.83 2.46 -25.36
N GLU A 764 -45.41 3.40 -24.52
CA GLU A 764 -45.18 3.19 -23.09
C GLU A 764 -46.41 3.64 -22.28
N TYR A 765 -46.51 3.27 -21.00
CA TYR A 765 -47.61 3.71 -20.13
C TYR A 765 -47.52 5.21 -19.81
N GLU A 766 -48.65 5.92 -19.87
CA GLU A 766 -48.74 7.27 -19.31
C GLU A 766 -48.58 7.24 -17.77
N PRO A 767 -47.82 8.17 -17.14
CA PRO A 767 -47.55 8.13 -15.69
C PRO A 767 -48.80 8.20 -14.79
N MET A 768 -49.88 8.80 -15.29
CA MET A 768 -51.20 8.83 -14.63
C MET A 768 -52.17 7.95 -15.41
N GLN A 769 -52.81 7.00 -14.71
CA GLN A 769 -53.79 6.09 -15.28
C GLN A 769 -55.16 6.31 -14.62
N CYS A 770 -56.23 6.18 -15.40
CA CYS A 770 -57.59 6.49 -14.94
C CYS A 770 -58.60 5.43 -15.37
N HIS A 771 -59.44 4.98 -14.44
CA HIS A 771 -60.46 3.98 -14.71
C HIS A 771 -61.76 4.60 -15.23
N GLY A 772 -62.01 4.49 -16.54
CA GLY A 772 -63.10 5.19 -17.23
C GLY A 772 -64.52 4.99 -16.66
N SER A 773 -64.81 3.87 -15.99
CA SER A 773 -66.13 3.62 -15.37
C SER A 773 -66.25 3.94 -13.87
N THR A 774 -65.16 4.10 -13.14
CA THR A 774 -65.19 4.38 -11.68
C THR A 774 -64.64 5.76 -11.33
N GLY A 775 -64.03 6.47 -12.30
CA GLY A 775 -63.51 7.83 -12.13
C GLY A 775 -62.29 7.94 -11.22
N HIS A 776 -61.76 6.83 -10.70
CA HIS A 776 -60.53 6.83 -9.90
C HIS A 776 -59.32 6.91 -10.83
N CYS A 777 -58.31 7.67 -10.43
CA CYS A 777 -57.02 7.72 -11.10
C CYS A 777 -55.91 7.36 -10.11
N TRP A 778 -54.77 6.88 -10.61
CA TRP A 778 -53.58 6.54 -9.82
C TRP A 778 -52.33 6.78 -10.65
N CYS A 779 -51.17 6.87 -10.00
CA CYS A 779 -49.89 6.93 -10.70
C CYS A 779 -49.37 5.51 -10.95
N VAL A 780 -48.65 5.31 -12.06
CA VAL A 780 -48.01 4.03 -12.38
C VAL A 780 -46.51 4.19 -12.60
N ASP A 781 -45.77 3.11 -12.37
CA ASP A 781 -44.37 2.99 -12.76
C ASP A 781 -44.19 2.77 -14.28
N ARG A 782 -42.93 2.64 -14.73
CA ARG A 782 -42.58 2.39 -16.14
C ARG A 782 -43.18 1.08 -16.70
N ASN A 783 -43.55 0.14 -15.85
CA ASN A 783 -44.14 -1.16 -16.21
C ASN A 783 -45.68 -1.13 -16.19
N GLY A 784 -46.29 -0.02 -15.80
CA GLY A 784 -47.74 0.16 -15.70
C GLY A 784 -48.34 -0.32 -14.36
N GLN A 785 -47.52 -0.57 -13.34
CA GLN A 785 -47.97 -1.02 -12.01
C GLN A 785 -48.32 0.17 -11.11
N GLU A 786 -49.45 0.09 -10.41
CA GLU A 786 -49.95 1.16 -9.52
C GLU A 786 -49.03 1.43 -8.33
N ILE A 787 -48.64 2.70 -8.17
CA ILE A 787 -47.85 3.17 -7.03
C ILE A 787 -48.77 3.25 -5.80
N PRO A 788 -48.51 2.48 -4.72
CA PRO A 788 -49.39 2.42 -3.55
C PRO A 788 -49.67 3.80 -2.93
N GLY A 789 -50.92 4.05 -2.56
CA GLY A 789 -51.35 5.32 -1.94
C GLY A 789 -51.63 6.47 -2.92
N THR A 790 -51.34 6.32 -4.22
CA THR A 790 -51.60 7.39 -5.22
C THR A 790 -53.03 7.42 -5.76
N ARG A 791 -53.88 6.44 -5.38
CA ARG A 791 -55.25 6.31 -5.87
C ARG A 791 -56.17 7.41 -5.35
N SER A 792 -56.60 8.29 -6.25
CA SER A 792 -57.56 9.36 -5.99
C SER A 792 -59.01 8.86 -5.99
N GLY A 793 -59.88 9.58 -5.26
CA GLY A 793 -61.33 9.39 -5.33
C GLY A 793 -61.94 9.84 -6.67
N PRO A 794 -63.20 9.47 -6.96
CA PRO A 794 -63.84 9.71 -8.25
C PRO A 794 -63.77 11.16 -8.73
N GLY A 795 -63.12 11.38 -9.88
CA GLY A 795 -63.02 12.69 -10.53
C GLY A 795 -61.81 13.54 -10.15
N ASN A 796 -61.07 13.17 -9.10
CA ASN A 796 -59.81 13.83 -8.75
C ASN A 796 -58.63 13.22 -9.52
N ARG A 797 -57.66 14.03 -9.94
CA ARG A 797 -56.42 13.56 -10.59
C ARG A 797 -55.25 13.68 -9.61
N PRO A 798 -54.47 12.62 -9.34
CA PRO A 798 -53.25 12.73 -8.54
C PRO A 798 -52.16 13.47 -9.33
N MET A 799 -51.28 14.19 -8.64
CA MET A 799 -50.02 14.66 -9.22
C MET A 799 -49.05 13.49 -9.28
N CYS A 800 -48.57 13.15 -10.48
CA CYS A 800 -47.61 12.06 -10.72
C CYS A 800 -46.22 12.58 -11.09
N ASP A 801 -45.88 13.80 -10.62
CA ASP A 801 -44.55 14.39 -10.81
C ASP A 801 -43.57 13.81 -9.79
N GLY A 802 -42.53 13.15 -10.30
CA GLY A 802 -41.24 12.91 -9.64
C GLY A 802 -41.23 12.58 -8.15
N VAL A 803 -41.31 11.30 -7.80
CA VAL A 803 -40.82 10.83 -6.49
C VAL A 803 -39.30 10.93 -6.47
N SER A 804 -38.79 12.10 -6.06
CA SER A 804 -37.44 12.17 -5.49
C SER A 804 -37.41 11.30 -4.22
N PRO A 805 -36.38 10.47 -3.99
CA PRO A 805 -36.29 9.69 -2.78
C PRO A 805 -36.24 10.61 -1.54
N PRO A 806 -36.80 10.18 -0.39
CA PRO A 806 -36.67 10.95 0.83
C PRO A 806 -35.20 11.07 1.21
N VAL A 807 -34.76 12.30 1.51
CA VAL A 807 -33.46 12.53 2.14
C VAL A 807 -33.53 11.99 3.56
N GLY A 808 -33.11 10.73 3.72
CA GLY A 808 -32.72 10.19 5.01
C GLY A 808 -31.49 10.92 5.57
N PRO A 809 -31.07 10.63 6.81
CA PRO A 809 -29.79 11.14 7.30
C PRO A 809 -28.68 10.76 6.31
N ARG A 810 -27.78 11.71 6.01
CA ARG A 810 -26.71 11.50 5.02
C ARG A 810 -25.93 10.24 5.40
N PRO A 811 -25.73 9.27 4.49
CA PRO A 811 -24.82 8.17 4.76
C PRO A 811 -23.41 8.72 4.97
N ARG A 812 -22.67 8.12 5.91
CA ARG A 812 -21.20 8.20 5.88
C ARG A 812 -20.71 7.41 4.66
N PRO A 813 -19.61 7.83 4.01
CA PRO A 813 -19.32 7.48 2.61
C PRO A 813 -18.66 6.10 2.43
N ASP A 814 -18.89 5.16 3.35
CA ASP A 814 -18.09 3.93 3.42
C ASP A 814 -18.50 2.88 2.38
N VAL A 815 -19.71 2.98 1.80
CA VAL A 815 -20.27 2.04 0.80
C VAL A 815 -20.81 2.80 -0.43
N ASP A 816 -20.21 2.55 -1.59
CA ASP A 816 -20.59 3.09 -2.90
C ASP A 816 -21.71 2.29 -3.60
N PHE A 817 -22.42 2.96 -4.50
CA PHE A 817 -23.51 2.36 -5.29
C PHE A 817 -23.00 1.46 -6.42
N LEU A 818 -23.43 0.20 -6.47
CA LEU A 818 -23.15 -0.68 -7.61
C LEU A 818 -24.05 -0.34 -8.82
N PRO A 819 -23.49 -0.04 -10.01
CA PRO A 819 -24.28 0.24 -11.20
C PRO A 819 -25.19 -0.93 -11.62
N PRO A 820 -26.27 -0.68 -12.39
CA PRO A 820 -27.06 -1.77 -12.97
C PRO A 820 -26.21 -2.63 -13.92
N GLY A 821 -26.08 -3.92 -13.62
CA GLY A 821 -25.24 -4.83 -14.39
C GLY A 821 -24.95 -6.12 -13.63
N THR A 822 -24.20 -7.02 -14.26
CA THR A 822 -23.55 -8.13 -13.55
C THR A 822 -22.09 -7.77 -13.34
N HIS A 823 -21.57 -8.02 -12.14
CA HIS A 823 -20.22 -7.61 -11.74
C HIS A 823 -19.48 -8.75 -11.07
N LEU A 824 -18.15 -8.69 -11.08
CA LEU A 824 -17.30 -9.46 -10.17
C LEU A 824 -17.03 -8.60 -8.94
N LEU A 825 -17.36 -9.09 -7.75
CA LEU A 825 -16.93 -8.50 -6.48
C LEU A 825 -15.73 -9.27 -5.96
N PHE A 826 -14.67 -8.60 -5.54
CA PHE A 826 -13.51 -9.25 -4.93
C PHE A 826 -13.01 -8.49 -3.70
N ALA A 827 -12.55 -9.24 -2.71
CA ALA A 827 -12.04 -8.71 -1.45
C ALA A 827 -10.53 -8.43 -1.52
N GLN A 828 -10.10 -7.39 -0.83
CA GLN A 828 -8.71 -6.97 -0.66
C GLN A 828 -8.48 -6.49 0.78
N SER A 829 -7.23 -6.24 1.15
CA SER A 829 -6.95 -5.60 2.44
C SER A 829 -7.54 -4.18 2.46
N GLY A 830 -8.42 -3.92 3.43
CA GLY A 830 -9.07 -2.63 3.62
C GLY A 830 -10.12 -2.21 2.58
N ARG A 831 -10.55 -3.09 1.66
CA ARG A 831 -11.60 -2.76 0.68
C ARG A 831 -12.28 -3.98 0.02
N ILE A 832 -13.47 -3.74 -0.53
CA ILE A 832 -14.10 -4.61 -1.54
C ILE A 832 -14.25 -3.79 -2.82
N GLU A 833 -13.83 -4.34 -3.95
CA GLU A 833 -13.97 -3.68 -5.25
C GLU A 833 -14.85 -4.47 -6.20
N HIS A 834 -15.29 -3.83 -7.29
CA HIS A 834 -16.06 -4.45 -8.34
C HIS A 834 -15.49 -4.23 -9.74
N VAL A 835 -15.71 -5.19 -10.63
CA VAL A 835 -15.47 -5.06 -12.08
C VAL A 835 -16.78 -5.36 -12.83
N PRO A 836 -17.32 -4.41 -13.63
CA PRO A 836 -18.48 -4.69 -14.46
C PRO A 836 -18.19 -5.70 -15.57
N LEU A 837 -19.16 -6.56 -15.87
CA LEU A 837 -19.10 -7.53 -16.96
C LEU A 837 -20.08 -7.13 -18.07
N GLU A 838 -19.57 -7.05 -19.30
CA GLU A 838 -20.43 -7.01 -20.49
C GLU A 838 -20.40 -8.40 -21.14
N GLY A 839 -21.50 -9.15 -21.00
CA GLY A 839 -21.55 -10.56 -21.39
C GLY A 839 -20.64 -11.42 -20.50
N HIS A 840 -19.39 -11.62 -20.93
CA HIS A 840 -18.38 -12.40 -20.21
C HIS A 840 -17.03 -11.66 -20.07
N ASP A 841 -16.90 -10.46 -20.62
CA ASP A 841 -15.64 -9.74 -20.72
C ASP A 841 -15.55 -8.64 -19.64
N MET A 842 -14.38 -8.46 -19.03
CA MET A 842 -14.20 -7.56 -17.90
C MET A 842 -14.03 -6.11 -18.35
N LYS A 843 -14.91 -5.21 -17.90
CA LYS A 843 -14.83 -3.77 -18.18
C LYS A 843 -13.93 -3.07 -17.16
N LYS A 844 -12.63 -3.26 -17.37
CA LYS A 844 -11.53 -2.77 -16.53
C LYS A 844 -11.66 -1.28 -16.18
N ALA A 845 -11.97 -0.42 -17.15
CA ALA A 845 -12.17 1.02 -16.94
C ALA A 845 -13.37 1.37 -16.04
N GLY A 846 -14.35 0.47 -15.92
CA GLY A 846 -15.51 0.62 -15.04
C GLY A 846 -15.28 0.07 -13.62
N ALA A 847 -14.10 -0.47 -13.31
CA ALA A 847 -13.80 -1.00 -11.99
C ALA A 847 -13.67 0.13 -10.95
N ARG A 848 -14.31 -0.03 -9.79
CA ARG A 848 -14.22 0.92 -8.66
C ARG A 848 -14.31 0.16 -7.34
N THR A 849 -13.79 0.75 -6.27
CA THR A 849 -14.10 0.34 -4.90
C THR A 849 -15.61 0.43 -4.64
N VAL A 850 -16.16 -0.49 -3.86
CA VAL A 850 -17.58 -0.52 -3.43
C VAL A 850 -17.69 -0.34 -1.91
N LEU A 851 -16.68 -0.75 -1.15
CA LEU A 851 -16.61 -0.60 0.30
C LEU A 851 -15.18 -0.35 0.73
N HIS A 852 -14.94 0.68 1.53
CA HIS A 852 -13.63 1.00 2.10
C HIS A 852 -13.62 0.83 3.62
N LEU A 853 -12.66 0.06 4.15
CA LEU A 853 -12.56 -0.33 5.56
C LEU A 853 -11.06 -0.44 5.97
N PRO A 854 -10.28 0.66 5.99
CA PRO A 854 -8.81 0.63 5.95
C PRO A 854 -8.12 -0.18 7.06
N GLU A 855 -8.74 -0.32 8.23
CA GLU A 855 -8.20 -1.08 9.38
C GLU A 855 -8.53 -2.58 9.35
N LYS A 856 -9.24 -3.08 8.32
CA LYS A 856 -9.85 -4.42 8.31
C LYS A 856 -9.32 -5.31 7.19
N VAL A 857 -9.01 -6.56 7.51
CA VAL A 857 -8.63 -7.58 6.52
C VAL A 857 -9.84 -8.44 6.16
N ILE A 858 -10.36 -8.21 4.95
CA ILE A 858 -11.54 -8.89 4.40
C ILE A 858 -11.10 -10.11 3.61
N ILE A 859 -11.64 -11.29 3.94
CA ILE A 859 -11.23 -12.57 3.32
C ILE A 859 -12.32 -13.11 2.39
N GLY A 860 -13.45 -13.56 2.94
CA GLY A 860 -14.58 -14.08 2.18
C GLY A 860 -15.51 -12.96 1.73
N VAL A 861 -16.08 -13.08 0.52
CA VAL A 861 -17.15 -12.20 0.03
C VAL A 861 -18.23 -13.03 -0.65
N ALA A 862 -19.48 -12.69 -0.42
CA ALA A 862 -20.64 -13.27 -1.10
C ALA A 862 -21.73 -12.22 -1.33
N TYR A 863 -22.64 -12.51 -2.26
CA TYR A 863 -23.64 -11.56 -2.72
C TYR A 863 -25.06 -12.14 -2.66
N ASP A 864 -25.96 -11.39 -2.04
CA ASP A 864 -27.39 -11.66 -2.08
C ASP A 864 -28.04 -10.85 -3.21
N CYS A 865 -28.38 -11.55 -4.28
CA CYS A 865 -29.02 -10.96 -5.45
C CYS A 865 -30.48 -10.51 -5.24
N VAL A 866 -31.14 -10.93 -4.15
CA VAL A 866 -32.55 -10.64 -3.85
C VAL A 866 -32.69 -9.27 -3.20
N GLU A 867 -32.02 -9.06 -2.06
CA GLU A 867 -32.04 -7.79 -1.33
C GLU A 867 -30.91 -6.83 -1.75
N LYS A 868 -30.03 -7.26 -2.68
CA LYS A 868 -28.88 -6.47 -3.16
C LYS A 868 -27.92 -6.11 -2.02
N MET A 869 -27.54 -7.13 -1.25
CA MET A 869 -26.65 -7.03 -0.10
C MET A 869 -25.32 -7.74 -0.37
N ILE A 870 -24.20 -7.13 0.05
CA ILE A 870 -22.89 -7.79 0.11
C ILE A 870 -22.70 -8.30 1.53
N TYR A 871 -22.23 -9.54 1.65
CA TYR A 871 -21.80 -10.17 2.90
C TYR A 871 -20.30 -10.45 2.80
N TRP A 872 -19.55 -10.22 3.88
CA TRP A 872 -18.14 -10.54 3.93
C TRP A 872 -17.69 -11.05 5.29
N THR A 873 -16.55 -11.72 5.30
CA THR A 873 -15.89 -12.19 6.52
C THR A 873 -14.62 -11.38 6.79
N GLU A 874 -14.34 -11.12 8.06
CA GLU A 874 -13.19 -10.39 8.53
C GLU A 874 -12.42 -11.23 9.57
N ILE A 875 -11.09 -11.15 9.55
CA ILE A 875 -10.21 -11.85 10.51
C ILE A 875 -9.48 -10.94 11.51
N THR A 876 -9.41 -9.62 11.26
CA THR A 876 -8.81 -8.62 12.17
C THR A 876 -9.64 -8.42 13.44
N SER A 877 -10.94 -8.19 13.27
CA SER A 877 -11.97 -8.35 14.30
C SER A 877 -12.94 -9.44 13.80
N PRO A 878 -12.78 -10.72 14.24
CA PRO A 878 -13.52 -11.86 13.69
C PRO A 878 -15.03 -11.66 13.63
N SER A 879 -15.54 -11.39 12.43
CA SER A 879 -16.93 -11.02 12.21
C SER A 879 -17.43 -11.40 10.82
N ILE A 880 -18.75 -11.56 10.71
CA ILE A 880 -19.46 -11.62 9.43
C ILE A 880 -20.35 -10.39 9.37
N SER A 881 -20.11 -9.54 8.38
CA SER A 881 -20.77 -8.24 8.24
C SER A 881 -21.48 -8.12 6.89
N LYS A 882 -22.45 -7.20 6.80
CA LYS A 882 -23.19 -6.91 5.58
C LYS A 882 -23.40 -5.42 5.32
N ALA A 883 -23.57 -5.08 4.04
CA ALA A 883 -23.92 -3.75 3.56
C ALA A 883 -24.85 -3.82 2.35
N SER A 884 -25.66 -2.79 2.16
CA SER A 884 -26.52 -2.63 0.98
C SER A 884 -25.73 -2.03 -0.17
N THR A 885 -25.86 -2.59 -1.38
CA THR A 885 -25.25 -1.99 -2.58
C THR A 885 -25.97 -0.73 -3.08
N GLN A 886 -26.99 -0.28 -2.34
CA GLN A 886 -27.71 0.97 -2.56
C GLN A 886 -27.27 2.07 -1.56
N GLY A 887 -26.22 1.80 -0.78
CA GLY A 887 -25.72 2.66 0.30
C GLY A 887 -26.32 2.34 1.68
N GLY A 888 -25.59 2.72 2.72
CA GLY A 888 -25.93 2.48 4.13
C GLY A 888 -24.70 2.06 4.94
N GLU A 889 -24.75 2.18 6.26
CA GLU A 889 -23.62 1.81 7.12
C GLU A 889 -23.42 0.27 7.16
N PRO A 890 -22.17 -0.22 7.11
CA PRO A 890 -21.84 -1.61 7.39
C PRO A 890 -22.39 -2.10 8.73
N THR A 891 -23.03 -3.28 8.74
CA THR A 891 -23.59 -3.88 9.95
C THR A 891 -22.97 -5.25 10.22
N ALA A 892 -22.42 -5.44 11.42
CA ALA A 892 -22.02 -6.75 11.89
C ALA A 892 -23.27 -7.62 12.13
N VAL A 893 -23.27 -8.83 11.58
CA VAL A 893 -24.39 -9.78 11.63
C VAL A 893 -24.07 -10.93 12.57
N ILE A 894 -22.81 -11.39 12.56
CA ILE A 894 -22.23 -12.28 13.56
C ILE A 894 -20.92 -11.63 14.03
N ASP A 895 -20.82 -11.35 15.33
CA ASP A 895 -19.73 -10.61 15.99
C ASP A 895 -19.05 -11.41 17.12
N SER A 896 -19.51 -12.65 17.31
CA SER A 896 -19.25 -13.45 18.50
C SER A 896 -19.11 -14.92 18.15
N ASP A 897 -18.27 -15.61 18.91
CA ASP A 897 -17.98 -17.03 18.71
C ASP A 897 -17.45 -17.33 17.28
N LEU A 898 -16.54 -16.50 16.79
CA LEU A 898 -15.78 -16.64 15.54
C LEU A 898 -14.28 -16.51 15.83
N ASN A 899 -13.44 -17.24 15.10
CA ASN A 899 -11.98 -17.16 15.19
C ASN A 899 -11.35 -16.80 13.85
N SER A 900 -11.59 -17.59 12.80
CA SER A 900 -11.03 -17.35 11.46
C SER A 900 -12.03 -17.74 10.36
N PRO A 901 -13.06 -16.91 10.13
CA PRO A 901 -14.04 -17.15 9.07
C PRO A 901 -13.43 -16.89 7.68
N GLU A 902 -12.99 -17.94 6.97
CA GLU A 902 -12.32 -17.82 5.66
C GLU A 902 -13.28 -17.86 4.47
N GLY A 903 -14.36 -18.64 4.55
CA GLY A 903 -15.31 -18.84 3.46
C GLY A 903 -16.74 -18.47 3.83
N ILE A 904 -17.51 -17.95 2.86
CA ILE A 904 -18.92 -17.60 3.02
C ILE A 904 -19.72 -17.91 1.75
N ALA A 905 -20.92 -18.48 1.91
CA ALA A 905 -21.86 -18.77 0.83
C ALA A 905 -23.30 -18.40 1.23
N ILE A 906 -24.09 -17.98 0.25
CA ILE A 906 -25.47 -17.49 0.44
C ILE A 906 -26.44 -18.44 -0.27
N ASP A 907 -27.50 -18.86 0.41
CA ASP A 907 -28.69 -19.44 -0.23
C ASP A 907 -29.72 -18.33 -0.45
N HIS A 908 -29.81 -17.84 -1.70
CA HIS A 908 -30.75 -16.79 -2.07
C HIS A 908 -32.21 -17.25 -2.08
N LEU A 909 -32.46 -18.57 -2.18
CA LEU A 909 -33.81 -19.16 -2.18
C LEU A 909 -34.30 -19.44 -0.75
N GLY A 910 -33.46 -20.08 0.08
CA GLY A 910 -33.76 -20.40 1.48
C GLY A 910 -33.52 -19.26 2.46
N ARG A 911 -32.89 -18.15 2.03
CA ARG A 911 -32.56 -16.96 2.84
C ARG A 911 -31.64 -17.28 4.04
N THR A 912 -30.64 -18.13 3.81
CA THR A 912 -29.64 -18.53 4.81
C THR A 912 -28.21 -18.24 4.33
N MET A 913 -27.27 -18.11 5.26
CA MET A 913 -25.84 -18.00 5.00
C MET A 913 -25.07 -19.14 5.68
N PHE A 914 -24.03 -19.62 5.01
CA PHE A 914 -23.13 -20.67 5.46
C PHE A 914 -21.71 -20.13 5.48
N TRP A 915 -20.90 -20.53 6.46
CA TRP A 915 -19.48 -20.16 6.52
C TRP A 915 -18.62 -21.27 7.11
N THR A 916 -17.32 -21.18 6.87
CA THR A 916 -16.29 -22.07 7.42
C THR A 916 -15.39 -21.28 8.37
N ASP A 917 -15.04 -21.86 9.51
CA ASP A 917 -14.00 -21.32 10.40
C ASP A 917 -12.80 -22.29 10.45
N SER A 918 -11.64 -21.81 10.03
CA SER A 918 -10.43 -22.62 9.85
C SER A 918 -9.58 -22.81 11.10
N VAL A 919 -9.97 -22.20 12.22
CA VAL A 919 -9.36 -22.37 13.56
C VAL A 919 -10.28 -23.15 14.49
N LYS A 920 -11.60 -23.14 14.24
CA LYS A 920 -12.59 -23.94 14.96
C LYS A 920 -12.94 -25.28 14.31
N ASP A 921 -12.46 -25.52 13.10
CA ASP A 921 -12.72 -26.73 12.31
C ASP A 921 -14.22 -27.03 12.14
N ASN A 922 -15.01 -26.00 11.87
CA ASN A 922 -16.47 -26.11 11.76
C ASN A 922 -17.06 -25.46 10.50
N ILE A 923 -18.26 -25.91 10.17
CA ILE A 923 -19.15 -25.30 9.18
C ILE A 923 -20.48 -25.00 9.86
N GLU A 924 -20.92 -23.76 9.74
CA GLU A 924 -22.10 -23.23 10.41
C GLU A 924 -23.10 -22.65 9.42
N VAL A 925 -24.35 -22.50 9.87
CA VAL A 925 -25.44 -21.88 9.14
C VAL A 925 -26.22 -20.92 10.04
N ALA A 926 -26.68 -19.82 9.47
CA ALA A 926 -27.61 -18.89 10.11
C ALA A 926 -28.61 -18.32 9.08
N SER A 927 -29.66 -17.68 9.56
CA SER A 927 -30.48 -16.77 8.75
C SER A 927 -29.67 -15.54 8.32
N LEU A 928 -30.06 -14.86 7.24
CA LEU A 928 -29.34 -13.68 6.71
C LEU A 928 -29.39 -12.42 7.62
N ASP A 929 -30.15 -12.46 8.70
CA ASP A 929 -30.15 -11.49 9.79
C ASP A 929 -29.26 -11.89 10.98
N GLY A 930 -28.52 -13.01 10.88
CA GLY A 930 -27.69 -13.57 11.94
C GLY A 930 -28.45 -14.41 12.96
N SER A 931 -29.79 -14.42 12.87
CA SER A 931 -30.62 -15.19 13.78
C SER A 931 -30.50 -16.70 13.51
N GLN A 932 -30.94 -17.49 14.49
CA GLN A 932 -31.16 -18.93 14.34
C GLN A 932 -29.90 -19.76 13.98
N ARG A 933 -28.71 -19.29 14.38
CA ARG A 933 -27.41 -19.95 14.17
C ARG A 933 -27.35 -21.41 14.66
N ARG A 934 -26.74 -22.28 13.84
CA ARG A 934 -26.46 -23.69 14.15
C ARG A 934 -25.13 -24.16 13.54
N VAL A 935 -24.37 -24.98 14.27
CA VAL A 935 -23.27 -25.77 13.68
C VAL A 935 -23.86 -26.97 12.93
N ILE A 936 -23.40 -27.21 11.69
CA ILE A 936 -23.86 -28.33 10.84
C ILE A 936 -22.79 -29.39 10.61
N ILE A 937 -21.51 -29.03 10.66
CA ILE A 937 -20.36 -29.95 10.59
C ILE A 937 -19.27 -29.47 11.56
N ASP A 938 -18.73 -30.36 12.38
CA ASP A 938 -17.85 -30.06 13.53
C ASP A 938 -16.76 -31.13 13.76
N SER A 939 -16.56 -32.01 12.78
CA SER A 939 -15.81 -33.25 12.92
C SER A 939 -15.14 -33.62 11.60
N ASP A 940 -13.95 -34.25 11.65
CA ASP A 940 -13.14 -34.56 10.45
C ASP A 940 -13.01 -33.34 9.52
N LEU A 941 -12.68 -32.18 10.08
CA LEU A 941 -12.27 -30.96 9.40
C LEU A 941 -10.95 -30.52 10.06
N VAL A 942 -10.04 -29.90 9.31
CA VAL A 942 -8.77 -29.39 9.85
C VAL A 942 -8.42 -28.00 9.32
N ASN A 943 -8.69 -27.70 8.04
CA ASN A 943 -8.62 -26.33 7.53
C ASN A 943 -9.67 -26.08 6.43
N PRO A 944 -10.98 -26.00 6.76
CA PRO A 944 -12.03 -25.69 5.80
C PRO A 944 -11.92 -24.23 5.29
N ARG A 945 -11.83 -24.04 3.96
CA ARG A 945 -11.65 -22.72 3.31
C ARG A 945 -12.81 -22.34 2.41
N ALA A 946 -12.84 -22.81 1.17
CA ALA A 946 -13.88 -22.39 0.23
C ALA A 946 -15.16 -23.20 0.45
N ILE A 947 -16.30 -22.53 0.39
CA ILE A 947 -17.64 -23.11 0.57
C ILE A 947 -18.58 -22.53 -0.49
N ILE A 948 -19.43 -23.37 -1.08
CA ILE A 948 -20.41 -22.95 -2.09
C ILE A 948 -21.72 -23.74 -1.95
N THR A 949 -22.83 -23.02 -2.14
CA THR A 949 -24.20 -23.54 -2.07
C THR A 949 -24.74 -23.89 -3.45
N ASP A 950 -25.59 -24.90 -3.53
CA ASP A 950 -26.41 -25.23 -4.70
C ASP A 950 -27.90 -25.18 -4.33
N PRO A 951 -28.51 -23.98 -4.24
CA PRO A 951 -29.87 -23.78 -3.73
C PRO A 951 -30.97 -24.60 -4.40
N PRO A 952 -31.00 -24.78 -5.75
CA PRO A 952 -32.06 -25.54 -6.40
C PRO A 952 -32.01 -27.04 -6.06
N ASN A 953 -30.81 -27.63 -5.91
CA ASN A 953 -30.66 -29.05 -5.63
C ASN A 953 -30.44 -29.36 -4.12
N GLY A 954 -30.27 -28.35 -3.28
CA GLY A 954 -30.10 -28.52 -1.83
C GLY A 954 -28.77 -29.16 -1.40
N ASN A 955 -27.70 -28.93 -2.17
CA ASN A 955 -26.35 -29.40 -1.84
C ASN A 955 -25.45 -28.27 -1.32
N LEU A 956 -24.44 -28.66 -0.56
CA LEU A 956 -23.35 -27.83 -0.08
C LEU A 956 -22.03 -28.49 -0.51
N TYR A 957 -21.04 -27.69 -0.90
CA TYR A 957 -19.71 -28.17 -1.27
C TYR A 957 -18.65 -27.31 -0.56
N TRP A 958 -17.57 -27.93 -0.11
CA TRP A 958 -16.43 -27.21 0.48
C TRP A 958 -15.09 -27.89 0.21
N ALA A 959 -14.02 -27.13 0.39
CA ALA A 959 -12.64 -27.60 0.34
C ALA A 959 -11.98 -27.50 1.73
N ASP A 960 -11.28 -28.55 2.12
CA ASP A 960 -10.40 -28.62 3.29
C ASP A 960 -8.97 -28.84 2.78
N TRP A 961 -8.07 -27.89 3.05
CA TRP A 961 -6.70 -27.89 2.53
C TRP A 961 -5.68 -28.51 3.48
N ASN A 962 -6.11 -29.27 4.49
CA ASN A 962 -5.26 -30.04 5.39
C ASN A 962 -4.02 -30.62 4.68
N ARG A 963 -2.82 -30.18 5.08
CA ARG A 963 -1.57 -30.54 4.39
C ARG A 963 -1.30 -32.03 4.30
N ASP A 964 -1.80 -32.81 5.26
CA ASP A 964 -1.58 -34.26 5.31
C ASP A 964 -2.66 -35.06 4.55
N ALA A 965 -3.84 -34.45 4.31
CA ALA A 965 -4.99 -35.11 3.70
C ALA A 965 -5.99 -34.11 3.07
N PRO A 966 -5.61 -33.36 2.01
CA PRO A 966 -6.46 -32.36 1.40
C PRO A 966 -7.65 -33.02 0.69
N LYS A 967 -8.85 -32.43 0.83
CA LYS A 967 -10.10 -33.02 0.34
C LYS A 967 -11.12 -31.98 -0.09
N ILE A 968 -11.94 -32.36 -1.07
CA ILE A 968 -13.14 -31.64 -1.48
C ILE A 968 -14.34 -32.52 -1.16
N GLU A 969 -15.32 -31.96 -0.47
CA GLU A 969 -16.45 -32.68 0.10
C GLU A 969 -17.79 -32.08 -0.31
N THR A 970 -18.85 -32.84 -0.07
CA THR A 970 -20.23 -32.38 -0.23
C THR A 970 -21.15 -32.99 0.82
N SER A 971 -22.20 -32.25 1.17
CA SER A 971 -23.35 -32.71 1.94
C SER A 971 -24.63 -32.14 1.33
N HIS A 972 -25.79 -32.53 1.87
CA HIS A 972 -26.97 -31.67 1.75
C HIS A 972 -26.80 -30.41 2.61
N MET A 973 -27.60 -29.36 2.40
CA MET A 973 -27.50 -28.13 3.19
C MET A 973 -27.82 -28.30 4.68
N ASP A 974 -28.43 -29.42 5.08
CA ASP A 974 -28.69 -29.75 6.48
C ASP A 974 -27.57 -30.55 7.18
N GLY A 975 -26.42 -30.71 6.52
CA GLY A 975 -25.28 -31.51 6.97
C GLY A 975 -25.42 -33.02 6.70
N SER A 976 -26.59 -33.51 6.28
CA SER A 976 -26.79 -34.94 5.99
C SER A 976 -26.11 -35.37 4.69
N ASN A 977 -25.92 -36.68 4.51
CA ASN A 977 -25.34 -37.28 3.30
C ASN A 977 -23.93 -36.74 2.93
N ARG A 978 -23.14 -36.36 3.96
CA ARG A 978 -21.74 -35.97 3.80
C ARG A 978 -20.91 -37.07 3.14
N ARG A 979 -20.13 -36.70 2.11
CA ARG A 979 -19.19 -37.58 1.41
C ARG A 979 -18.02 -36.79 0.83
N VAL A 980 -16.86 -37.43 0.78
CA VAL A 980 -15.68 -36.93 0.05
C VAL A 980 -15.90 -37.13 -1.45
N LEU A 981 -15.71 -36.06 -2.23
CA LEU A 981 -15.75 -36.08 -3.70
C LEU A 981 -14.36 -36.28 -4.31
N VAL A 982 -13.35 -35.58 -3.76
CA VAL A 982 -11.96 -35.61 -4.25
C VAL A 982 -11.01 -35.65 -3.06
N LYS A 983 -9.96 -36.48 -3.17
CA LYS A 983 -8.89 -36.64 -2.17
C LYS A 983 -7.52 -37.00 -2.79
N ASP A 984 -7.48 -37.14 -4.11
CA ASP A 984 -6.34 -37.64 -4.88
C ASP A 984 -5.94 -36.55 -5.90
N ASP A 985 -4.64 -36.33 -6.14
CA ASP A 985 -4.11 -35.19 -6.93
C ASP A 985 -4.70 -33.85 -6.46
N LEU A 986 -4.61 -33.59 -5.15
CA LEU A 986 -4.88 -32.32 -4.48
C LEU A 986 -3.67 -31.92 -3.64
N GLY A 987 -3.42 -30.61 -3.54
CA GLY A 987 -2.36 -30.03 -2.72
C GLY A 987 -2.87 -28.91 -1.81
N LEU A 988 -3.37 -27.83 -2.42
CA LEU A 988 -3.96 -26.68 -1.72
C LEU A 988 -5.22 -26.22 -2.48
N PRO A 989 -6.37 -26.91 -2.33
CA PRO A 989 -7.63 -26.54 -2.98
C PRO A 989 -8.20 -25.27 -2.35
N ASN A 990 -7.78 -24.11 -2.87
CA ASN A 990 -8.12 -22.81 -2.30
C ASN A 990 -9.45 -22.27 -2.82
N GLY A 991 -9.66 -22.30 -4.14
CA GLY A 991 -10.85 -21.77 -4.79
C GLY A 991 -11.84 -22.86 -5.18
N LEU A 992 -13.14 -22.63 -5.00
CA LEU A 992 -14.21 -23.57 -5.32
C LEU A 992 -15.42 -22.82 -5.88
N THR A 993 -16.02 -23.30 -6.98
CA THR A 993 -17.26 -22.75 -7.55
C THR A 993 -18.13 -23.84 -8.15
N TYR A 994 -19.44 -23.60 -8.26
CA TYR A 994 -20.40 -24.52 -8.85
C TYR A 994 -21.30 -23.79 -9.86
N ASP A 995 -21.30 -24.26 -11.11
CA ASP A 995 -22.22 -23.77 -12.14
C ASP A 995 -23.46 -24.67 -12.21
N SER A 996 -24.59 -24.13 -11.78
CA SER A 996 -25.88 -24.83 -11.80
C SER A 996 -26.38 -25.16 -13.22
N GLN A 997 -25.97 -24.41 -14.25
CA GLN A 997 -26.40 -24.66 -15.63
C GLN A 997 -25.68 -25.86 -16.26
N SER A 998 -24.37 -26.01 -16.04
CA SER A 998 -23.59 -27.17 -16.51
C SER A 998 -23.56 -28.34 -15.51
N SER A 999 -23.98 -28.12 -14.26
CA SER A 999 -23.87 -29.08 -13.15
C SER A 999 -22.42 -29.56 -12.92
N LEU A 1000 -21.48 -28.60 -12.99
CA LEU A 1000 -20.06 -28.80 -12.77
C LEU A 1000 -19.59 -28.07 -11.51
N LEU A 1001 -18.89 -28.80 -10.64
CA LEU A 1001 -18.13 -28.27 -9.53
C LEU A 1001 -16.68 -28.10 -10.00
N CYS A 1002 -16.16 -26.89 -9.94
CA CYS A 1002 -14.78 -26.59 -10.32
C CYS A 1002 -13.98 -26.09 -9.12
N TRP A 1003 -12.70 -26.48 -9.04
CA TRP A 1003 -11.76 -26.00 -8.03
C TRP A 1003 -10.45 -25.52 -8.66
N ALA A 1004 -9.79 -24.61 -7.97
CA ALA A 1004 -8.46 -24.10 -8.31
C ALA A 1004 -7.49 -24.45 -7.19
N ASP A 1005 -6.45 -25.22 -7.52
CA ASP A 1005 -5.49 -25.77 -6.57
C ASP A 1005 -4.13 -25.09 -6.71
N ALA A 1006 -3.69 -24.42 -5.64
CA ALA A 1006 -2.43 -23.69 -5.58
C ALA A 1006 -1.19 -24.59 -5.34
N GLY A 1007 -1.39 -25.84 -4.91
CA GLY A 1007 -0.33 -26.82 -4.71
C GLY A 1007 -0.07 -27.67 -5.95
N THR A 1008 -1.11 -27.97 -6.74
CA THR A 1008 -0.98 -28.72 -8.01
C THR A 1008 -0.91 -27.84 -9.25
N HIS A 1009 -1.16 -26.52 -9.12
CA HIS A 1009 -1.16 -25.52 -10.21
C HIS A 1009 -2.16 -25.83 -11.34
N LYS A 1010 -3.36 -26.31 -10.99
CA LYS A 1010 -4.42 -26.70 -11.94
C LYS A 1010 -5.78 -26.08 -11.56
N VAL A 1011 -6.57 -25.76 -12.58
CA VAL A 1011 -8.04 -25.64 -12.44
C VAL A 1011 -8.66 -26.90 -13.02
N GLU A 1012 -9.54 -27.53 -12.26
CA GLU A 1012 -10.25 -28.73 -12.66
C GLU A 1012 -11.74 -28.58 -12.39
N CYS A 1013 -12.54 -29.30 -13.17
CA CYS A 1013 -13.97 -29.41 -12.98
C CYS A 1013 -14.38 -30.88 -12.92
N MET A 1014 -15.40 -31.19 -12.13
CA MET A 1014 -16.06 -32.49 -12.15
C MET A 1014 -17.58 -32.36 -12.09
N SER A 1015 -18.29 -33.39 -12.54
CA SER A 1015 -19.72 -33.53 -12.24
C SER A 1015 -19.92 -34.28 -10.90
N PRO A 1016 -20.51 -33.66 -9.85
CA PRO A 1016 -20.65 -34.30 -8.53
C PRO A 1016 -21.54 -35.56 -8.48
N SER A 1017 -22.31 -35.81 -9.55
CA SER A 1017 -23.20 -36.97 -9.70
C SER A 1017 -22.62 -38.08 -10.58
N ARG A 1018 -21.83 -37.75 -11.61
CA ARG A 1018 -21.21 -38.73 -12.52
C ARG A 1018 -19.78 -39.12 -12.14
N GLY A 1019 -19.05 -38.24 -11.46
CA GLY A 1019 -17.64 -38.43 -11.13
C GLY A 1019 -16.67 -38.11 -12.27
N ASP A 1020 -17.16 -37.66 -13.43
CA ASP A 1020 -16.31 -37.27 -14.57
C ASP A 1020 -15.45 -36.05 -14.18
N ARG A 1021 -14.14 -36.24 -13.93
CA ARG A 1021 -13.15 -35.19 -13.64
C ARG A 1021 -12.39 -34.79 -14.91
N SER A 1022 -12.25 -33.49 -15.15
CA SER A 1022 -11.58 -32.92 -16.32
C SER A 1022 -10.73 -31.71 -15.93
N LYS A 1023 -9.47 -31.69 -16.36
CA LYS A 1023 -8.57 -30.53 -16.22
C LYS A 1023 -8.94 -29.45 -17.24
N VAL A 1024 -9.11 -28.21 -16.76
CA VAL A 1024 -9.46 -27.05 -17.59
C VAL A 1024 -8.20 -26.30 -18.01
N VAL A 1025 -7.37 -25.89 -17.05
CA VAL A 1025 -6.11 -25.16 -17.30
C VAL A 1025 -5.04 -25.59 -16.28
N GLU A 1026 -3.77 -25.40 -16.63
CA GLU A 1026 -2.59 -25.77 -15.85
C GLU A 1026 -1.55 -24.64 -15.94
N GLY A 1027 -0.78 -24.43 -14.88
CA GLY A 1027 0.17 -23.31 -14.77
C GLY A 1027 -0.38 -22.06 -14.05
N ILE A 1028 -1.55 -22.16 -13.42
CA ILE A 1028 -2.04 -21.14 -12.48
C ILE A 1028 -1.05 -21.01 -11.31
N GLN A 1029 -0.87 -19.82 -10.76
CA GLN A 1029 0.28 -19.57 -9.88
C GLN A 1029 -0.08 -19.78 -8.42
N TYR A 1030 -0.99 -18.98 -7.87
CA TYR A 1030 -1.48 -19.15 -6.50
C TYR A 1030 -2.93 -18.64 -6.39
N PRO A 1031 -3.93 -19.43 -6.85
CA PRO A 1031 -5.34 -19.08 -6.72
C PRO A 1031 -5.75 -18.95 -5.25
N PHE A 1032 -6.68 -18.03 -4.97
CA PHE A 1032 -7.34 -17.92 -3.66
C PHE A 1032 -8.85 -18.17 -3.77
N GLY A 1033 -9.61 -17.22 -4.33
CA GLY A 1033 -11.06 -17.33 -4.55
C GLY A 1033 -11.39 -17.69 -5.99
N MET A 1034 -12.59 -18.24 -6.23
CA MET A 1034 -13.06 -18.52 -7.59
C MET A 1034 -14.59 -18.42 -7.72
N THR A 1035 -15.06 -17.87 -8.84
CA THR A 1035 -16.46 -17.84 -9.26
C THR A 1035 -16.61 -18.24 -10.73
N SER A 1036 -17.81 -18.52 -11.20
CA SER A 1036 -18.07 -18.85 -12.61
C SER A 1036 -19.30 -18.12 -13.15
N LEU A 1037 -19.24 -17.71 -14.42
CA LEU A 1037 -20.37 -17.11 -15.13
C LEU A 1037 -20.35 -17.57 -16.60
N GLY A 1038 -21.43 -18.25 -17.02
CA GLY A 1038 -21.61 -18.71 -18.39
C GLY A 1038 -20.48 -19.64 -18.85
N LYS A 1039 -19.66 -19.20 -19.81
CA LYS A 1039 -18.52 -19.98 -20.31
C LYS A 1039 -17.19 -19.74 -19.57
N ASN A 1040 -17.10 -18.71 -18.73
CA ASN A 1040 -15.84 -18.29 -18.11
C ASN A 1040 -15.81 -18.65 -16.61
N ILE A 1041 -14.62 -19.00 -16.14
CA ILE A 1041 -14.25 -19.18 -14.74
C ILE A 1041 -13.35 -18.00 -14.37
N TYR A 1042 -13.61 -17.34 -13.24
CA TYR A 1042 -12.85 -16.19 -12.76
C TYR A 1042 -12.24 -16.52 -11.41
N TYR A 1043 -10.92 -16.37 -11.25
CA TYR A 1043 -10.23 -16.60 -9.98
C TYR A 1043 -9.27 -15.46 -9.63
N THR A 1044 -9.05 -15.26 -8.34
CA THR A 1044 -8.04 -14.33 -7.82
C THR A 1044 -6.71 -15.05 -7.64
N ASP A 1045 -5.59 -14.44 -8.04
CA ASP A 1045 -4.26 -15.04 -7.94
C ASP A 1045 -3.26 -14.13 -7.19
N TRP A 1046 -2.69 -14.62 -6.09
CA TRP A 1046 -1.76 -13.88 -5.21
C TRP A 1046 -0.35 -13.66 -5.79
N ARG A 1047 0.01 -14.33 -6.88
CA ARG A 1047 1.31 -14.17 -7.55
C ARG A 1047 1.22 -13.27 -8.78
N ARG A 1048 0.03 -13.11 -9.33
CA ARG A 1048 -0.28 -12.12 -10.38
C ARG A 1048 -0.84 -10.81 -9.82
N ASP A 1049 -1.37 -10.84 -8.60
CA ASP A 1049 -2.15 -9.75 -7.99
C ASP A 1049 -3.29 -9.31 -8.93
N ALA A 1050 -4.00 -10.30 -9.47
CA ALA A 1050 -4.98 -10.14 -10.54
C ALA A 1050 -6.23 -11.02 -10.35
N VAL A 1051 -7.34 -10.60 -10.97
CA VAL A 1051 -8.49 -11.45 -11.32
C VAL A 1051 -8.26 -12.00 -12.74
N VAL A 1052 -8.14 -13.32 -12.87
CA VAL A 1052 -7.91 -14.00 -14.15
C VAL A 1052 -9.20 -14.67 -14.62
N ALA A 1053 -9.58 -14.47 -15.88
CA ALA A 1053 -10.68 -15.15 -16.54
C ALA A 1053 -10.15 -16.28 -17.44
N VAL A 1054 -10.75 -17.47 -17.35
CA VAL A 1054 -10.45 -18.65 -18.16
C VAL A 1054 -11.70 -19.11 -18.88
N ASP A 1055 -11.62 -19.25 -20.21
CA ASP A 1055 -12.68 -19.88 -21.01
C ASP A 1055 -12.59 -21.41 -20.83
N ARG A 1056 -13.61 -21.97 -20.18
CA ARG A 1056 -13.63 -23.39 -19.75
C ARG A 1056 -13.61 -24.40 -20.88
N TYR A 1057 -13.99 -24.00 -22.10
CA TYR A 1057 -14.05 -24.88 -23.26
C TYR A 1057 -12.75 -24.86 -24.06
N SER A 1058 -12.09 -23.71 -24.12
CA SER A 1058 -10.79 -23.57 -24.77
C SER A 1058 -9.61 -24.02 -23.90
N GLY A 1059 -9.79 -24.06 -22.57
CA GLY A 1059 -8.74 -24.36 -21.60
C GLY A 1059 -7.65 -23.28 -21.53
N LYS A 1060 -8.02 -22.03 -21.87
CA LYS A 1060 -7.09 -20.89 -21.93
C LYS A 1060 -7.61 -19.72 -21.10
N GLU A 1061 -6.65 -19.02 -20.51
CA GLU A 1061 -6.84 -17.67 -19.99
C GLU A 1061 -7.30 -16.76 -21.14
N SER A 1062 -8.44 -16.09 -20.93
CA SER A 1062 -9.12 -15.27 -21.93
C SER A 1062 -8.96 -13.78 -21.66
N ASP A 1063 -8.87 -13.38 -20.39
CA ASP A 1063 -8.72 -12.00 -19.95
C ASP A 1063 -8.11 -11.94 -18.54
N GLU A 1064 -7.49 -10.81 -18.17
CA GLU A 1064 -6.90 -10.58 -16.85
C GLU A 1064 -7.11 -9.11 -16.43
N PHE A 1065 -7.54 -8.90 -15.18
CA PHE A 1065 -7.72 -7.58 -14.57
C PHE A 1065 -6.82 -7.44 -13.34
N GLN A 1066 -5.94 -6.43 -13.35
CA GLN A 1066 -5.10 -6.06 -12.21
C GLN A 1066 -5.69 -4.78 -11.56
N PRO A 1067 -6.01 -4.78 -10.25
CA PRO A 1067 -6.51 -3.59 -9.56
C PRO A 1067 -5.45 -2.50 -9.45
N GLN A 1068 -5.86 -1.22 -9.48
CA GLN A 1068 -4.93 -0.07 -9.40
C GLN A 1068 -4.08 -0.09 -8.12
N LYS A 1069 -4.67 -0.41 -6.95
CA LYS A 1069 -3.92 -0.62 -5.69
C LYS A 1069 -3.62 -2.11 -5.47
N ARG A 1070 -2.39 -2.52 -5.78
CA ARG A 1070 -1.94 -3.92 -5.79
C ARG A 1070 -1.70 -4.49 -4.38
N THR A 1071 -2.79 -4.89 -3.74
CA THR A 1071 -2.82 -5.71 -2.51
C THR A 1071 -3.26 -7.14 -2.83
N LYS A 1072 -3.08 -8.09 -1.90
CA LYS A 1072 -3.51 -9.49 -2.11
C LYS A 1072 -5.04 -9.56 -2.27
N LEU A 1073 -5.48 -10.20 -3.35
CA LEU A 1073 -6.89 -10.43 -3.64
C LEU A 1073 -7.34 -11.73 -2.96
N TYR A 1074 -8.41 -11.66 -2.18
CA TYR A 1074 -8.95 -12.81 -1.43
C TYR A 1074 -10.17 -13.39 -2.15
N GLY A 1075 -11.31 -13.55 -1.48
CA GLY A 1075 -12.53 -14.10 -2.06
C GLY A 1075 -13.04 -13.30 -3.25
N ILE A 1076 -13.78 -13.97 -4.14
CA ILE A 1076 -14.43 -13.40 -5.31
C ILE A 1076 -15.83 -14.00 -5.46
N ALA A 1077 -16.82 -13.16 -5.77
CA ALA A 1077 -18.21 -13.54 -5.99
C ALA A 1077 -18.81 -12.81 -7.19
N THR A 1078 -19.76 -13.45 -7.88
CA THR A 1078 -20.48 -12.81 -8.98
C THR A 1078 -21.72 -12.09 -8.45
N ALA A 1079 -21.76 -10.76 -8.58
CA ALA A 1079 -22.94 -9.96 -8.28
C ALA A 1079 -23.91 -9.98 -9.46
N TYR A 1080 -24.88 -10.88 -9.41
CA TYR A 1080 -25.87 -11.06 -10.48
C TYR A 1080 -26.87 -9.89 -10.57
N ALA A 1081 -27.04 -9.35 -11.78
CA ALA A 1081 -28.10 -8.38 -12.08
C ALA A 1081 -29.49 -8.93 -11.70
N VAL A 1082 -29.77 -10.17 -12.14
CA VAL A 1082 -31.01 -10.92 -11.90
C VAL A 1082 -30.64 -12.25 -11.24
N CYS A 1083 -31.32 -12.61 -10.16
CA CYS A 1083 -31.07 -13.88 -9.48
C CYS A 1083 -31.22 -15.09 -10.42
N PRO A 1084 -30.35 -16.12 -10.30
CA PRO A 1084 -30.58 -17.40 -10.95
C PRO A 1084 -31.95 -17.96 -10.60
N SER A 1085 -32.73 -18.30 -11.63
CA SER A 1085 -34.07 -18.86 -11.48
C SER A 1085 -33.99 -20.25 -10.87
N GLY A 1086 -34.73 -20.46 -9.79
CA GLY A 1086 -34.81 -21.75 -9.10
C GLY A 1086 -35.90 -21.71 -8.04
N GLN A 1087 -36.32 -22.88 -7.59
CA GLN A 1087 -37.21 -23.03 -6.45
C GLN A 1087 -36.74 -24.21 -5.62
N ASN A 1088 -36.63 -24.03 -4.31
CA ASN A 1088 -36.38 -25.10 -3.37
C ASN A 1088 -37.53 -25.18 -2.35
N TYR A 1089 -37.51 -26.22 -1.52
CA TYR A 1089 -38.57 -26.50 -0.56
C TYR A 1089 -38.69 -25.47 0.57
N CYS A 1090 -37.75 -24.54 0.71
CA CYS A 1090 -37.71 -23.49 1.73
C CYS A 1090 -38.18 -22.12 1.22
N ALA A 1091 -38.07 -21.86 -0.09
CA ALA A 1091 -38.36 -20.56 -0.72
C ALA A 1091 -39.77 -20.00 -0.50
N VAL A 1092 -40.75 -20.83 -0.16
CA VAL A 1092 -42.12 -20.38 0.17
C VAL A 1092 -42.40 -20.64 1.64
N ASN A 1093 -42.71 -19.57 2.38
CA ASN A 1093 -43.08 -19.60 3.80
C ASN A 1093 -42.06 -20.36 4.67
N ASN A 1094 -40.75 -20.20 4.40
CA ASN A 1094 -39.67 -20.91 5.10
C ASN A 1094 -39.88 -22.44 5.16
N GLY A 1095 -40.50 -23.01 4.12
CA GLY A 1095 -40.91 -24.42 4.11
C GLY A 1095 -41.83 -24.84 5.26
N GLY A 1096 -42.53 -23.92 5.93
CA GLY A 1096 -43.30 -24.22 7.14
C GLY A 1096 -42.45 -24.65 8.33
N CYS A 1097 -41.13 -24.44 8.29
CA CYS A 1097 -40.24 -24.57 9.45
C CYS A 1097 -40.41 -23.36 10.37
N THR A 1098 -40.30 -23.58 11.69
CA THR A 1098 -40.40 -22.49 12.68
C THR A 1098 -39.12 -21.71 12.86
N HIS A 1099 -37.97 -22.34 12.57
CA HIS A 1099 -36.63 -21.76 12.65
C HIS A 1099 -35.91 -22.02 11.31
N LEU A 1100 -34.75 -22.67 11.28
CA LEU A 1100 -34.04 -22.92 10.02
C LEU A 1100 -34.81 -23.90 9.12
N CYS A 1101 -34.98 -23.54 7.84
CA CYS A 1101 -35.30 -24.48 6.77
C CYS A 1101 -34.06 -24.68 5.89
N LEU A 1102 -33.58 -25.92 5.81
CA LEU A 1102 -32.42 -26.28 5.02
C LEU A 1102 -32.87 -27.21 3.88
N ALA A 1103 -32.56 -26.83 2.64
CA ALA A 1103 -32.96 -27.58 1.45
C ALA A 1103 -32.18 -28.89 1.33
N THR A 1104 -32.82 -29.91 0.75
CA THR A 1104 -32.19 -31.20 0.43
C THR A 1104 -32.67 -31.65 -0.97
N PRO A 1105 -31.94 -32.51 -1.69
CA PRO A 1105 -32.36 -32.99 -3.01
C PRO A 1105 -33.75 -33.65 -3.04
N THR A 1106 -34.22 -34.15 -1.89
CA THR A 1106 -35.50 -34.86 -1.76
C THR A 1106 -36.60 -34.07 -1.05
N GLY A 1107 -36.34 -32.84 -0.60
CA GLY A 1107 -37.25 -32.12 0.30
C GLY A 1107 -36.57 -31.03 1.13
N ARG A 1108 -36.91 -30.96 2.41
CA ARG A 1108 -36.33 -30.01 3.37
C ARG A 1108 -36.16 -30.63 4.76
N SER A 1109 -35.21 -30.09 5.52
CA SER A 1109 -35.07 -30.34 6.95
C SER A 1109 -35.33 -29.06 7.73
N CYS A 1110 -36.27 -29.11 8.68
CA CYS A 1110 -36.40 -28.07 9.70
C CYS A 1110 -35.41 -28.35 10.84
N LYS A 1111 -34.45 -27.44 11.06
CA LYS A 1111 -33.44 -27.53 12.13
C LYS A 1111 -33.65 -26.46 13.20
N CYS A 1112 -33.26 -26.77 14.42
CA CYS A 1112 -33.24 -25.82 15.53
C CYS A 1112 -31.88 -25.11 15.65
N PRO A 1113 -31.82 -23.88 16.19
CA PRO A 1113 -30.55 -23.24 16.54
C PRO A 1113 -29.88 -23.97 17.72
N ASN A 1114 -28.58 -23.70 17.93
CA ASN A 1114 -27.79 -24.36 18.99
C ASN A 1114 -28.42 -24.23 20.40
N ASN A 1115 -29.11 -23.12 20.69
CA ASN A 1115 -29.75 -22.85 22.00
C ASN A 1115 -31.18 -23.44 22.15
N ALA A 1116 -31.46 -24.58 21.51
CA ALA A 1116 -32.81 -25.17 21.39
C ALA A 1116 -33.57 -25.44 22.71
N ALA A 1117 -32.90 -25.48 23.87
CA ALA A 1117 -33.55 -25.71 25.16
C ALA A 1117 -34.44 -24.55 25.63
N ALA A 1118 -34.24 -23.33 25.12
CA ALA A 1118 -34.95 -22.12 25.56
C ALA A 1118 -36.15 -21.73 24.66
N VAL A 1119 -36.23 -22.28 23.45
CA VAL A 1119 -37.21 -21.89 22.43
C VAL A 1119 -37.92 -23.15 21.95
N GLY A 1120 -39.25 -23.16 21.90
CA GLY A 1120 -40.09 -24.33 21.58
C GLY A 1120 -39.98 -24.79 20.12
N CYS A 1121 -38.79 -25.21 19.71
CA CYS A 1121 -38.45 -25.64 18.37
C CYS A 1121 -38.67 -27.15 18.19
N VAL A 1122 -39.12 -27.54 16.99
CA VAL A 1122 -39.42 -28.94 16.65
C VAL A 1122 -38.72 -29.27 15.34
N GLU A 1123 -37.69 -30.11 15.40
CA GLU A 1123 -37.03 -30.62 14.20
C GLU A 1123 -37.98 -31.54 13.42
N ARG A 1124 -37.97 -31.41 12.10
CA ARG A 1124 -38.77 -32.24 11.18
C ARG A 1124 -38.03 -32.46 9.88
N ASN A 1125 -37.82 -33.72 9.53
CA ASN A 1125 -37.31 -34.11 8.23
C ASN A 1125 -38.50 -34.34 7.29
N GLY A 1126 -38.70 -33.45 6.32
CA GLY A 1126 -39.89 -33.42 5.47
C GLY A 1126 -39.72 -34.22 4.18
N GLY A 1127 -40.21 -35.46 4.21
CA GLY A 1127 -40.65 -36.20 3.02
C GLY A 1127 -42.13 -36.52 3.18
N TYR A 1128 -42.96 -35.96 2.28
CA TYR A 1128 -44.43 -35.79 2.37
C TYR A 1128 -44.92 -34.64 3.27
#